data_AF-A0A670YX54-F1
#
_entry.id   AF-A0A670YX54-F1
#
_cell.length_a   1.000
_cell.length_b   1.000
_cell.length_c   1.000
_cell.angle_alpha   90.00
_cell.angle_beta   90.00
_cell.angle_gamma   90.00
#
_symmetry.space_group_name_H-M   'P 1'
#
loop_
_entity.id
_entity.type
_entity.pdbx_description
1 polymer ?
#
loop_
_entity_poly.entity_id
_entity_poly.type
_entity_poly.pdbx_seq_one_letter_code
_entity_poly.pdbx_strand_id
1 'polypeptide(L)'
;MEHSQLLQNLGINPANIGFSTLTMESDKFICIREKVGEQAQVVIIDMNDPNNPIRRPISADSAIMNPASKVIALKAGKTLQIFNIEMKSKMKAHTMTDDVTFWKWISLNTVALNVLTTPFLPFLKQNRVVGAMQLYSVDRKVSQPIEGHAASFAQFKMEGNTEESTLFCFAVRGQAGGKLHIIEVGAPPTGNQPFPKKAVDVFFPPEAQNDFPVAMQISEKHDVVFLITKYGYIHLYDLETGTCIYMNRISGETIFVTAPHEATAGIIGVNRKGQVLSVCVEEENIIPYITNVLQNPDLALRMAVRNNLAGAEELFARKFNALFAQGSYSEAAKVAANAPKGILRTPDTIRRFQSVQAQPGQTSPLLQYFGILLDQGQLNKYESLELCRPVLQQGRKQLLEKWLKEDKLECSEELGDLVKSVDPTLALSVYLRANVPNKVIQCFAETGQVQKIVLYAKKVGYTPDWIFLLRNVMRISPDQGQQFAQMLVQDEEPLADITQIVDVFMEYNLIQQCTAFLLDALKNNRPSEGPLQTRLLEMNLMHAPQVASLLLGKAVLTHHPRSVLSNGSFRLQWLVNYFGSLSVEDSLECLRAMLSANIRQNLQICVQVASKYHEQLSTQSLIELFESFKSFEGLFYFLGSIVNFSQDPDVHFKYIQAACKTGQIKEVERICRESNCYDPERVKNFLKEAKLTDQLPLIIVCDRFDFVHDLVLYLYRNNLQKYIEIYVQKVNPSRLPVVIGGLLDVDCSEDVIKNLILVVRGQFSTDELVAEVEKRNRLKLLLPWLEARIHEGCEEPATHNALAKIYIDSNNNPERFLRENPYYDSRVVGKYCEKRDPHLACVAYERGQCDQELINVCNENSLFKSLSRYLVRRKDPELWASVLLESNPYRRPLIDQVVQTALSETQDPEEVSVTVKAFMTADLPNELIELLEKIVLDNSVFSEHRNLQNLLILTAIKADRTRVMEYINRLDNYDAPDIANIAISNELFEEAFAIFRKFDVNTSAIQVLIEHIGNLDRAYEFAERCNEPAVWSQLAKAQLQKGMVKEAIDSYIKADDPSSYMEVVQAANASGNWEELVKYLQMARRKARESYVETELIFALAKTNRLAELEEFINGPNNAHIQQVGDRCYEEKMYDAAKLLYNNVSNFGRLASTLVHLGGPLQLSVTKTIRQGCQSQGP
;
A
#
# COMPACT_ATOMS: atom_id res chain seq x y z
N MET A 1 -4.37 -6.87 6.29
CA MET A 1 -5.76 -6.55 6.71
C MET A 1 -6.64 -7.61 6.09
N GLU A 2 -7.20 -8.50 6.92
CA GLU A 2 -7.62 -9.82 6.44
C GLU A 2 -9.12 -10.11 6.59
N HIS A 3 -9.86 -9.26 7.30
CA HIS A 3 -11.31 -9.38 7.46
C HIS A 3 -11.99 -8.05 7.13
N SER A 4 -13.10 -8.16 6.39
CA SER A 4 -14.04 -7.05 6.10
C SER A 4 -15.47 -7.58 6.01
N GLN A 5 -15.90 -8.36 7.00
CA GLN A 5 -17.30 -8.77 7.13
C GLN A 5 -18.15 -7.53 7.45
N LEU A 6 -19.16 -7.26 6.64
CA LEU A 6 -20.09 -6.15 6.84
C LEU A 6 -21.29 -6.61 7.66
N LEU A 7 -21.44 -6.09 8.88
CA LEU A 7 -22.52 -6.43 9.81
C LEU A 7 -23.93 -6.22 9.21
N GLN A 8 -24.07 -5.29 8.27
CA GLN A 8 -25.33 -5.06 7.54
C GLN A 8 -25.79 -6.30 6.77
N ASN A 9 -24.87 -7.11 6.24
CA ASN A 9 -25.17 -8.36 5.53
C ASN A 9 -25.79 -9.43 6.44
N LEU A 10 -25.59 -9.31 7.75
CA LEU A 10 -26.16 -10.18 8.79
C LEU A 10 -27.53 -9.67 9.31
N GLY A 11 -28.09 -8.66 8.63
CA GLY A 11 -29.34 -8.01 9.01
C GLY A 11 -29.25 -7.18 10.29
N ILE A 12 -28.07 -6.64 10.61
CA ILE A 12 -27.92 -5.65 11.70
C ILE A 12 -28.31 -4.27 11.15
N ASN A 13 -29.19 -3.56 11.85
CA ASN A 13 -29.64 -2.23 11.41
C ASN A 13 -28.49 -1.21 11.59
N PRO A 14 -28.12 -0.41 10.57
CA PRO A 14 -27.07 0.61 10.68
C PRO A 14 -27.22 1.56 11.88
N ALA A 15 -28.44 1.89 12.29
CA ALA A 15 -28.70 2.74 13.46
C ALA A 15 -28.22 2.13 14.80
N ASN A 16 -28.08 0.80 14.87
CA ASN A 16 -27.59 0.09 16.05
C ASN A 16 -26.06 -0.08 16.05
N ILE A 17 -25.36 0.39 15.01
CA ILE A 17 -23.90 0.25 14.85
C ILE A 17 -23.19 1.46 15.49
N GLY A 18 -23.20 1.49 16.83
CA GLY A 18 -22.58 2.55 17.62
C GLY A 18 -22.29 2.13 19.07
N PHE A 19 -21.42 2.88 19.75
CA PHE A 19 -20.86 2.54 21.07
C PHE A 19 -21.91 2.33 22.18
N SER A 20 -23.10 2.91 22.06
CA SER A 20 -24.20 2.75 23.02
C SER A 20 -24.99 1.43 22.83
N THR A 21 -24.91 0.81 21.66
CA THR A 21 -25.76 -0.33 21.25
C THR A 21 -24.95 -1.58 20.87
N LEU A 22 -23.73 -1.41 20.35
CA LEU A 22 -22.83 -2.50 19.96
C LEU A 22 -21.60 -2.53 20.90
N THR A 23 -21.33 -3.70 21.47
CA THR A 23 -20.18 -3.98 22.34
C THR A 23 -19.32 -5.11 21.76
N MET A 24 -18.01 -5.03 21.99
CA MET A 24 -17.03 -6.03 21.59
C MET A 24 -15.96 -6.12 22.68
N GLU A 25 -15.92 -7.24 23.39
CA GLU A 25 -15.06 -7.43 24.57
C GLU A 25 -13.81 -8.26 24.28
N SER A 26 -13.85 -9.07 23.22
CA SER A 26 -12.76 -9.85 22.64
C SER A 26 -12.98 -10.00 21.12
N ASP A 27 -12.07 -10.66 20.44
CA ASP A 27 -12.24 -11.11 19.05
C ASP A 27 -13.21 -12.30 18.88
N LYS A 28 -13.79 -12.84 19.96
CA LYS A 28 -14.68 -14.02 19.92
C LYS A 28 -16.16 -13.67 19.71
N PHE A 29 -16.64 -12.53 20.21
CA PHE A 29 -18.06 -12.17 20.16
C PHE A 29 -18.30 -10.68 19.89
N ILE A 30 -19.27 -10.40 19.01
CA ILE A 30 -19.87 -9.06 18.85
C ILE A 30 -21.31 -9.12 19.39
N CYS A 31 -21.66 -8.18 20.28
CA CYS A 31 -22.96 -8.14 20.95
C CYS A 31 -23.68 -6.83 20.61
N ILE A 32 -24.85 -6.92 19.96
CA ILE A 32 -25.65 -5.77 19.51
C ILE A 32 -27.00 -5.77 20.21
N ARG A 33 -27.41 -4.63 20.77
CA ARG A 33 -28.77 -4.39 21.27
C ARG A 33 -29.59 -3.75 20.16
N GLU A 34 -30.72 -4.37 19.80
CA GLU A 34 -31.61 -3.90 18.75
C GLU A 34 -33.05 -3.82 19.25
N LYS A 35 -33.86 -2.92 18.68
CA LYS A 35 -35.32 -2.92 18.84
C LYS A 35 -35.96 -3.28 17.49
N VAL A 36 -36.82 -4.30 17.46
CA VAL A 36 -37.56 -4.73 16.28
C VAL A 36 -39.05 -4.55 16.55
N GLY A 37 -39.66 -3.57 15.90
CA GLY A 37 -40.97 -3.05 16.31
C GLY A 37 -40.91 -2.57 17.76
N GLU A 38 -41.82 -3.05 18.60
CA GLU A 38 -41.80 -2.77 20.04
C GLU A 38 -40.91 -3.71 20.87
N GLN A 39 -40.37 -4.80 20.29
CA GLN A 39 -39.61 -5.79 21.06
C GLN A 39 -38.12 -5.46 21.12
N ALA A 40 -37.59 -5.32 22.34
CA ALA A 40 -36.14 -5.25 22.58
C ALA A 40 -35.50 -6.65 22.48
N GLN A 41 -34.35 -6.73 21.81
CA GLN A 41 -33.56 -7.95 21.66
C GLN A 41 -32.06 -7.69 21.76
N VAL A 42 -31.32 -8.75 22.08
CA VAL A 42 -29.85 -8.79 21.98
C VAL A 42 -29.49 -9.80 20.89
N VAL A 43 -28.60 -9.39 20.00
CA VAL A 43 -28.03 -10.19 18.92
C VAL A 43 -26.57 -10.48 19.26
N ILE A 44 -26.19 -11.75 19.19
CA ILE A 44 -24.84 -12.21 19.52
C ILE A 44 -24.27 -12.90 18.29
N ILE A 45 -23.18 -12.34 17.76
CA ILE A 45 -22.44 -12.89 16.64
C ILE A 45 -21.24 -13.63 17.25
N ASP A 46 -21.17 -14.94 17.01
CA ASP A 46 -20.00 -15.76 17.33
C ASP A 46 -19.01 -15.62 16.16
N MET A 47 -17.80 -15.13 16.42
CA MET A 47 -16.83 -14.86 15.35
C MET A 47 -16.27 -16.15 14.71
N ASN A 48 -16.52 -17.32 15.30
CA ASN A 48 -16.22 -18.62 14.71
C ASN A 48 -17.31 -19.09 13.72
N ASP A 49 -18.53 -18.57 13.82
CA ASP A 49 -19.64 -18.77 12.87
C ASP A 49 -20.42 -17.46 12.67
N PRO A 50 -19.81 -16.46 12.01
CA PRO A 50 -20.39 -15.11 11.91
C PRO A 50 -21.64 -15.06 11.04
N ASN A 51 -21.94 -16.12 10.28
CA ASN A 51 -23.08 -16.19 9.37
C ASN A 51 -24.40 -16.55 10.09
N ASN A 52 -24.33 -17.10 11.31
CA ASN A 52 -25.50 -17.56 12.08
C ASN A 52 -25.73 -16.73 13.38
N PRO A 53 -26.07 -15.43 13.28
CA PRO A 53 -26.22 -14.54 14.43
C PRO A 53 -27.37 -14.96 15.37
N ILE A 54 -27.05 -15.18 16.64
CA ILE A 54 -28.01 -15.65 17.66
C ILE A 54 -28.82 -14.47 18.19
N ARG A 55 -30.08 -14.36 17.76
CA ARG A 55 -31.04 -13.32 18.21
C ARG A 55 -31.83 -13.81 19.44
N ARG A 56 -31.89 -13.01 20.51
CA ARG A 56 -32.54 -13.34 21.79
C ARG A 56 -33.43 -12.18 22.28
N PRO A 57 -34.71 -12.40 22.63
CA PRO A 57 -35.58 -11.36 23.18
C PRO A 57 -35.18 -11.05 24.64
N ILE A 58 -34.22 -10.14 24.80
CA ILE A 58 -33.65 -9.70 26.08
C ILE A 58 -33.80 -8.19 26.16
N SER A 59 -34.50 -7.70 27.18
CA SER A 59 -34.58 -6.27 27.49
C SER A 59 -33.48 -5.90 28.48
N ALA A 60 -32.52 -5.08 28.05
CA ALA A 60 -31.38 -4.62 28.84
C ALA A 60 -30.84 -3.27 28.33
N ASP A 61 -30.45 -2.38 29.24
CA ASP A 61 -29.86 -1.07 28.95
C ASP A 61 -28.41 -1.17 28.47
N SER A 62 -27.72 -2.24 28.87
CA SER A 62 -26.39 -2.60 28.38
C SER A 62 -26.21 -4.12 28.45
N ALA A 63 -25.42 -4.66 27.53
CA ALA A 63 -25.11 -6.08 27.42
C ALA A 63 -23.65 -6.23 26.96
N ILE A 64 -22.87 -7.04 27.69
CA ILE A 64 -21.46 -7.34 27.36
C ILE A 64 -21.18 -8.84 27.48
N MET A 65 -20.68 -9.42 26.39
CA MET A 65 -20.25 -10.83 26.34
C MET A 65 -18.95 -11.03 27.11
N ASN A 66 -18.79 -12.19 27.72
CA ASN A 66 -17.54 -12.63 28.32
C ASN A 66 -16.45 -12.83 27.24
N PRO A 67 -15.16 -12.60 27.52
CA PRO A 67 -14.12 -12.65 26.48
C PRO A 67 -13.94 -14.00 25.77
N ALA A 68 -14.32 -15.13 26.37
CA ALA A 68 -14.21 -16.44 25.70
C ALA A 68 -15.38 -17.41 25.93
N SER A 69 -16.09 -17.33 27.06
CA SER A 69 -17.23 -18.23 27.35
C SER A 69 -18.57 -17.66 26.85
N LYS A 70 -19.57 -18.51 26.60
CA LYS A 70 -20.93 -18.08 26.22
C LYS A 70 -21.76 -17.59 27.44
N VAL A 71 -21.16 -16.68 28.20
CA VAL A 71 -21.72 -16.00 29.36
C VAL A 71 -21.88 -14.53 29.02
N ILE A 72 -23.01 -13.94 29.39
CA ILE A 72 -23.33 -12.53 29.14
C ILE A 72 -23.64 -11.82 30.45
N ALA A 73 -23.15 -10.60 30.60
CA ALA A 73 -23.59 -9.69 31.65
C ALA A 73 -24.62 -8.70 31.07
N LEU A 74 -25.73 -8.52 31.79
CA LEU A 74 -26.87 -7.68 31.43
C LEU A 74 -27.14 -6.62 32.52
N LYS A 75 -27.31 -5.36 32.13
CA LYS A 75 -27.77 -4.26 33.01
C LYS A 75 -29.24 -3.96 32.69
N ALA A 76 -30.08 -3.92 33.71
CA ALA A 76 -31.48 -3.47 33.63
C ALA A 76 -31.78 -2.56 34.84
N GLY A 77 -31.86 -1.25 34.59
CA GLY A 77 -31.78 -0.22 35.62
C GLY A 77 -30.53 -0.41 36.50
N LYS A 78 -30.73 -0.35 37.82
CA LYS A 78 -29.68 -0.61 38.82
C LYS A 78 -29.37 -2.10 39.04
N THR A 79 -30.01 -3.03 38.32
CA THR A 79 -29.81 -4.48 38.50
C THR A 79 -28.88 -5.04 37.42
N LEU A 80 -27.78 -5.64 37.87
CA LEU A 80 -26.81 -6.37 37.08
C LEU A 80 -27.10 -7.87 37.17
N GLN A 81 -27.05 -8.59 36.05
CA GLN A 81 -27.25 -10.03 36.01
C GLN A 81 -26.17 -10.68 35.14
N ILE A 82 -25.59 -11.80 35.59
CA ILE A 82 -24.68 -12.64 34.80
C ILE A 82 -25.43 -13.92 34.45
N PHE A 83 -25.51 -14.24 33.17
CA PHE A 83 -26.36 -15.29 32.61
C PHE A 83 -25.55 -16.18 31.66
N ASN A 84 -25.70 -17.50 31.81
CA ASN A 84 -25.12 -18.49 30.90
C ASN A 84 -26.10 -18.76 29.76
N ILE A 85 -25.68 -18.51 28.51
CA ILE A 85 -26.57 -18.57 27.34
C ILE A 85 -26.89 -20.02 26.95
N GLU A 86 -25.94 -20.94 27.12
CA GLU A 86 -26.08 -22.35 26.75
C GLU A 86 -26.96 -23.10 27.76
N MET A 87 -26.67 -22.94 29.06
CA MET A 87 -27.46 -23.48 30.16
C MET A 87 -28.79 -22.75 30.36
N LYS A 88 -29.00 -21.60 29.70
CA LYS A 88 -30.17 -20.70 29.85
C LYS A 88 -30.43 -20.31 31.32
N SER A 89 -29.37 -20.16 32.12
CA SER A 89 -29.45 -20.04 33.57
C SER A 89 -28.77 -18.78 34.10
N LYS A 90 -29.34 -18.19 35.15
CA LYS A 90 -28.79 -17.01 35.82
C LYS A 90 -27.70 -17.44 36.82
N MET A 91 -26.46 -17.05 36.58
CA MET A 91 -25.31 -17.41 37.41
C MET A 91 -25.18 -16.51 38.65
N LYS A 92 -25.34 -15.18 38.46
CA LYS A 92 -25.31 -14.18 39.53
C LYS A 92 -26.29 -13.05 39.24
N ALA A 93 -26.75 -12.37 40.28
CA ALA A 93 -27.47 -11.11 40.19
C ALA A 93 -27.07 -10.20 41.35
N HIS A 94 -27.03 -8.89 41.12
CA HIS A 94 -26.73 -7.89 42.13
C HIS A 94 -27.44 -6.58 41.77
N THR A 95 -27.98 -5.88 42.77
CA THR A 95 -28.65 -4.58 42.57
C THR A 95 -27.84 -3.52 43.28
N MET A 96 -27.35 -2.54 42.51
CA MET A 96 -26.49 -1.47 42.99
C MET A 96 -27.31 -0.39 43.71
N THR A 97 -26.70 0.30 44.67
CA THR A 97 -27.26 1.50 45.30
C THR A 97 -27.39 2.64 44.29
N ASP A 98 -26.38 2.80 43.45
CA ASP A 98 -26.16 3.91 42.53
C ASP A 98 -26.03 3.37 41.10
N ASP A 99 -26.15 4.23 40.08
CA ASP A 99 -26.14 3.73 38.70
C ASP A 99 -24.73 3.49 38.16
N VAL A 100 -24.57 2.36 37.44
CA VAL A 100 -23.32 1.96 36.80
C VAL A 100 -23.22 2.66 35.46
N THR A 101 -22.29 3.61 35.35
CA THR A 101 -22.12 4.47 34.17
C THR A 101 -21.21 3.84 33.11
N PHE A 102 -20.26 3.02 33.55
CA PHE A 102 -19.39 2.23 32.67
C PHE A 102 -19.07 0.88 33.32
N TRP A 103 -18.85 -0.14 32.50
CA TRP A 103 -18.47 -1.48 32.93
C TRP A 103 -17.77 -2.22 31.80
N LYS A 104 -16.88 -3.15 32.14
CA LYS A 104 -16.10 -3.94 31.18
C LYS A 104 -15.65 -5.27 31.79
N TRP A 105 -15.47 -6.33 30.98
CA TRP A 105 -14.74 -7.51 31.43
C TRP A 105 -13.24 -7.18 31.49
N ILE A 106 -12.60 -7.43 32.64
CA ILE A 106 -11.15 -7.25 32.83
C ILE A 106 -10.40 -8.58 32.86
N SER A 107 -11.12 -9.70 32.97
CA SER A 107 -10.62 -11.06 32.80
C SER A 107 -11.79 -12.00 32.51
N LEU A 108 -11.53 -13.27 32.22
CA LEU A 108 -12.55 -14.30 32.02
C LEU A 108 -13.54 -14.45 33.19
N ASN A 109 -13.15 -14.05 34.41
CA ASN A 109 -13.96 -14.26 35.62
C ASN A 109 -14.41 -12.96 36.31
N THR A 110 -13.96 -11.78 35.83
CA THR A 110 -14.13 -10.51 36.54
C THR A 110 -14.66 -9.39 35.63
N VAL A 111 -15.78 -8.80 36.03
CA VAL A 111 -16.34 -7.56 35.45
C VAL A 111 -15.97 -6.39 36.37
N ALA A 112 -15.36 -5.35 35.82
CA ALA A 112 -15.20 -4.08 36.51
C ALA A 112 -16.48 -3.22 36.35
N LEU A 113 -16.88 -2.56 37.43
CA LEU A 113 -18.06 -1.67 37.49
C LEU A 113 -17.59 -0.28 37.91
N ASN A 114 -18.00 0.75 37.19
CA ASN A 114 -17.73 2.14 37.51
C ASN A 114 -19.04 2.88 37.85
N VAL A 115 -19.01 3.68 38.91
CA VAL A 115 -20.15 4.38 39.51
C VAL A 115 -19.72 5.81 39.80
N LEU A 116 -20.47 6.80 39.31
CA LEU A 116 -20.20 8.20 39.60
C LEU A 116 -20.79 8.60 40.96
N THR A 117 -19.94 8.76 41.97
CA THR A 117 -20.29 9.44 43.22
C THR A 117 -20.38 10.97 43.08
N THR A 118 -19.73 11.53 42.04
CA THR A 118 -19.88 12.92 41.58
C THR A 118 -19.90 12.97 40.05
N PRO A 119 -20.70 13.85 39.43
CA PRO A 119 -20.79 13.94 37.97
C PRO A 119 -19.49 14.47 37.37
N PHE A 120 -18.76 13.61 36.65
CA PHE A 120 -17.60 14.01 35.86
C PHE A 120 -18.10 14.75 34.61
N LEU A 121 -18.08 16.08 34.63
CA LEU A 121 -18.40 16.89 33.45
C LEU A 121 -17.37 16.61 32.34
N PRO A 122 -17.80 16.33 31.10
CA PRO A 122 -16.88 16.25 29.97
C PRO A 122 -16.32 17.65 29.70
N PHE A 123 -15.06 17.89 30.08
CA PHE A 123 -14.39 19.17 29.90
C PHE A 123 -14.04 19.43 28.42
N LEU A 124 -15.05 19.82 27.63
CA LEU A 124 -14.89 20.51 26.35
C LEU A 124 -14.28 21.89 26.58
N LYS A 125 -12.97 21.93 26.86
CA LYS A 125 -12.17 23.15 26.84
C LYS A 125 -11.81 23.46 25.39
N GLN A 126 -12.21 24.63 24.89
CA GLN A 126 -11.75 25.19 23.61
C GLN A 126 -11.98 24.24 22.41
N ASN A 127 -13.20 23.72 22.25
CA ASN A 127 -13.62 22.81 21.17
C ASN A 127 -12.86 21.46 21.03
N ARG A 128 -11.89 21.14 21.89
CA ARG A 128 -11.15 19.87 21.82
C ARG A 128 -11.65 18.85 22.84
N VAL A 129 -11.63 17.57 22.45
CA VAL A 129 -11.76 16.45 23.37
C VAL A 129 -10.50 16.37 24.24
N VAL A 130 -10.67 16.49 25.57
CA VAL A 130 -9.58 16.31 26.55
C VAL A 130 -9.74 14.93 27.19
N GLY A 131 -8.72 14.07 27.06
CA GLY A 131 -8.69 12.77 27.70
C GLY A 131 -8.15 12.87 29.13
N ALA A 132 -8.84 12.26 30.10
CA ALA A 132 -8.46 12.27 31.51
C ALA A 132 -8.48 10.84 32.07
N MET A 133 -7.36 10.43 32.66
CA MET A 133 -7.15 9.09 33.20
C MET A 133 -6.73 9.16 34.68
N GLN A 134 -7.05 8.09 35.43
CA GLN A 134 -6.65 7.92 36.82
C GLN A 134 -5.87 6.60 36.94
N LEU A 135 -4.55 6.69 37.08
CA LEU A 135 -3.68 5.55 37.33
C LEU A 135 -3.64 5.27 38.85
N TYR A 136 -4.20 4.15 39.29
CA TYR A 136 -4.23 3.77 40.71
C TYR A 136 -3.27 2.61 40.99
N SER A 137 -2.38 2.78 41.97
CA SER A 137 -1.52 1.70 42.47
C SER A 137 -2.18 1.03 43.66
N VAL A 138 -2.46 -0.28 43.54
CA VAL A 138 -3.10 -1.08 44.59
C VAL A 138 -2.23 -1.16 45.84
N ASP A 139 -0.93 -1.40 45.68
CA ASP A 139 0.00 -1.58 46.80
C ASP A 139 0.26 -0.27 47.55
N ARG A 140 0.50 0.81 46.80
CA ARG A 140 0.76 2.15 47.36
C ARG A 140 -0.52 2.88 47.79
N LYS A 141 -1.70 2.40 47.36
CA LYS A 141 -3.04 2.98 47.62
C LYS A 141 -3.17 4.46 47.24
N VAL A 142 -2.50 4.86 46.15
CA VAL A 142 -2.52 6.24 45.63
C VAL A 142 -3.00 6.29 44.18
N SER A 143 -3.68 7.39 43.85
CA SER A 143 -4.14 7.73 42.50
C SER A 143 -3.29 8.84 41.91
N GLN A 144 -2.88 8.70 40.65
CA GLN A 144 -2.23 9.74 39.85
C GLN A 144 -3.15 10.16 38.68
N PRO A 145 -3.55 11.44 38.58
CA PRO A 145 -4.25 11.95 37.41
C PRO A 145 -3.28 12.14 36.24
N ILE A 146 -3.70 11.79 35.02
CA ILE A 146 -2.89 11.86 33.78
C ILE A 146 -3.79 12.38 32.63
N GLU A 147 -3.31 13.34 31.83
CA GLU A 147 -3.97 13.69 30.55
C GLU A 147 -3.62 12.63 29.51
N GLY A 148 -4.63 11.96 28.94
CA GLY A 148 -4.45 10.89 27.96
C GLY A 148 -5.76 10.36 27.42
N HIS A 149 -5.77 10.00 26.14
CA HIS A 149 -6.97 9.60 25.40
C HIS A 149 -7.10 8.09 25.25
N ALA A 150 -5.99 7.38 25.06
CA ALA A 150 -5.93 5.93 24.98
C ALA A 150 -4.68 5.39 25.68
N ALA A 151 -4.79 4.25 26.35
CA ALA A 151 -3.70 3.65 27.12
C ALA A 151 -3.81 2.12 27.18
N SER A 152 -2.68 1.46 27.42
CA SER A 152 -2.60 0.02 27.67
C SER A 152 -1.43 -0.28 28.63
N PHE A 153 -1.53 -1.40 29.32
CA PHE A 153 -0.38 -2.01 30.00
C PHE A 153 0.26 -3.04 29.07
N ALA A 154 1.52 -3.38 29.34
CA ALA A 154 2.22 -4.54 28.79
C ALA A 154 3.30 -5.02 29.76
N GLN A 155 3.63 -6.30 29.73
CA GLN A 155 4.89 -6.79 30.27
C GLN A 155 5.97 -6.70 29.20
N PHE A 156 7.17 -6.25 29.58
CA PHE A 156 8.30 -6.12 28.65
C PHE A 156 9.60 -6.55 29.33
N LYS A 157 10.38 -7.40 28.67
CA LYS A 157 11.68 -7.85 29.16
C LYS A 157 12.81 -7.14 28.43
N MET A 158 13.44 -6.19 29.10
CA MET A 158 14.60 -5.46 28.57
C MET A 158 15.80 -6.39 28.36
N GLU A 159 16.64 -6.06 27.36
CA GLU A 159 17.92 -6.74 27.13
C GLU A 159 18.79 -6.68 28.40
N GLY A 160 19.18 -7.84 28.93
CA GLY A 160 19.97 -7.99 30.15
C GLY A 160 19.19 -8.05 31.47
N ASN A 161 17.87 -7.80 31.49
CA ASN A 161 17.05 -7.98 32.70
C ASN A 161 16.71 -9.46 32.93
N THR A 162 16.55 -9.87 34.20
CA THR A 162 16.14 -11.24 34.55
C THR A 162 14.64 -11.41 34.51
N GLU A 163 13.90 -10.44 35.04
CA GLU A 163 12.44 -10.44 35.15
C GLU A 163 11.80 -9.50 34.12
N GLU A 164 10.50 -9.66 33.89
CA GLU A 164 9.71 -8.69 33.12
C GLU A 164 9.52 -7.37 33.88
N SER A 165 9.33 -6.29 33.14
CA SER A 165 9.12 -4.94 33.64
C SER A 165 7.73 -4.46 33.19
N THR A 166 6.85 -4.11 34.13
CA THR A 166 5.48 -3.71 33.80
C THR A 166 5.45 -2.28 33.28
N LEU A 167 5.10 -2.13 32.00
CA LEU A 167 4.99 -0.86 31.32
C LEU A 167 3.54 -0.37 31.29
N PHE A 168 3.36 0.93 31.50
CA PHE A 168 2.14 1.68 31.21
C PHE A 168 2.41 2.59 30.01
N CYS A 169 1.70 2.34 28.92
CA CYS A 169 1.77 3.13 27.71
C CYS A 169 0.51 3.98 27.59
N PHE A 170 0.65 5.25 27.21
CA PHE A 170 -0.51 6.09 26.91
C PHE A 170 -0.22 7.14 25.82
N ALA A 171 -1.23 7.37 25.00
CA ALA A 171 -1.22 8.37 23.93
C ALA A 171 -2.19 9.50 24.25
N VAL A 172 -1.76 10.73 23.95
CA VAL A 172 -2.50 11.96 24.21
C VAL A 172 -2.35 12.91 23.03
N ARG A 173 -3.42 13.58 22.61
CA ARG A 173 -3.31 14.82 21.82
C ARG A 173 -3.46 16.00 22.79
N GLY A 174 -2.36 16.33 23.46
CA GLY A 174 -2.28 17.31 24.55
C GLY A 174 -2.12 18.75 24.03
N GLN A 175 -1.88 19.72 24.92
CA GLN A 175 -1.48 21.06 24.47
C GLN A 175 -0.13 21.06 23.73
N ALA A 176 0.79 20.17 24.13
CA ALA A 176 2.10 19.97 23.49
C ALA A 176 2.04 19.06 22.24
N GLY A 177 0.93 19.06 21.50
CA GLY A 177 0.72 18.21 20.33
C GLY A 177 0.36 16.75 20.65
N GLY A 178 0.52 15.87 19.66
CA GLY A 178 0.35 14.42 19.85
C GLY A 178 1.59 13.81 20.49
N LYS A 179 1.45 13.12 21.62
CA LYS A 179 2.53 12.39 22.31
C LYS A 179 2.12 10.98 22.68
N LEU A 180 3.06 10.04 22.55
CA LEU A 180 3.00 8.69 23.11
C LEU A 180 4.05 8.61 24.22
N HIS A 181 3.63 8.13 25.38
CA HIS A 181 4.46 7.93 26.56
C HIS A 181 4.53 6.45 26.91
N ILE A 182 5.72 5.98 27.26
CA ILE A 182 5.99 4.61 27.70
C ILE A 182 6.81 4.72 28.99
N ILE A 183 6.26 4.23 30.09
CA ILE A 183 6.88 4.28 31.43
C ILE A 183 6.74 2.96 32.15
N GLU A 184 7.76 2.54 32.90
CA GLU A 184 7.61 1.48 33.90
C GLU A 184 6.79 1.99 35.09
N VAL A 185 5.96 1.10 35.66
CA VAL A 185 5.12 1.40 36.82
C VAL A 185 5.41 0.45 37.98
N GLY A 186 5.66 1.01 39.17
CA GLY A 186 5.99 0.26 40.37
C GLY A 186 7.41 0.57 40.87
N ALA A 187 8.15 -0.49 41.18
CA ALA A 187 9.60 -0.47 41.40
C ALA A 187 10.17 -1.70 40.66
N PRO A 188 11.35 -1.59 40.01
CA PRO A 188 11.89 -2.68 39.21
C PRO A 188 12.19 -3.92 40.10
N PRO A 189 12.02 -5.15 39.57
CA PRO A 189 12.43 -6.37 40.24
C PRO A 189 13.91 -6.35 40.67
N THR A 190 14.24 -7.10 41.74
CA THR A 190 15.61 -7.12 42.28
C THR A 190 16.57 -7.77 41.29
N GLY A 191 17.42 -6.95 40.65
CA GLY A 191 18.35 -7.38 39.59
C GLY A 191 18.08 -6.73 38.23
N ASN A 192 16.87 -6.19 38.01
CA ASN A 192 16.53 -5.46 36.79
C ASN A 192 17.10 -4.04 36.78
N GLN A 193 17.48 -3.57 35.60
CA GLN A 193 17.59 -2.13 35.29
C GLN A 193 16.19 -1.55 35.04
N PRO A 194 15.88 -0.33 35.53
CA PRO A 194 14.59 0.31 35.30
C PRO A 194 14.42 0.78 33.85
N PHE A 195 13.18 0.80 33.36
CA PHE A 195 12.89 1.18 31.98
C PHE A 195 13.06 2.71 31.75
N PRO A 196 13.91 3.14 30.80
CA PRO A 196 14.14 4.56 30.54
C PRO A 196 12.93 5.17 29.81
N LYS A 197 12.09 5.89 30.57
CA LYS A 197 10.87 6.61 30.11
C LYS A 197 11.01 7.17 28.69
N LYS A 198 10.09 6.81 27.81
CA LYS A 198 9.95 7.38 26.47
C LYS A 198 8.86 8.45 26.41
N ALA A 199 9.07 9.42 25.53
CA ALA A 199 8.12 10.43 25.14
C ALA A 199 8.39 10.75 23.67
N VAL A 200 7.50 10.31 22.78
CA VAL A 200 7.67 10.39 21.32
C VAL A 200 6.46 11.07 20.69
N ASP A 201 6.61 11.62 19.50
CA ASP A 201 5.54 12.33 18.82
C ASP A 201 4.56 11.39 18.11
N VAL A 202 3.27 11.68 18.29
CA VAL A 202 2.17 11.09 17.51
C VAL A 202 1.81 12.08 16.43
N PHE A 203 2.21 11.76 15.19
CA PHE A 203 1.90 12.58 14.02
C PHE A 203 0.39 12.61 13.77
N PHE A 204 -0.13 13.77 13.37
CA PHE A 204 -1.48 13.91 12.82
C PHE A 204 -1.36 14.79 11.56
N PRO A 205 -1.89 14.36 10.40
CA PRO A 205 -1.81 15.17 9.18
C PRO A 205 -2.58 16.50 9.32
N PRO A 206 -2.24 17.54 8.55
CA PRO A 206 -2.80 18.90 8.71
C PRO A 206 -4.31 18.97 8.46
N GLU A 207 -4.87 18.05 7.66
CA GLU A 207 -6.31 17.84 7.45
C GLU A 207 -7.03 17.33 8.71
N ALA A 208 -6.34 16.55 9.54
CA ALA A 208 -6.88 15.83 10.69
C ALA A 208 -6.79 16.65 11.99
N GLN A 209 -7.14 17.94 11.95
CA GLN A 209 -6.96 18.86 13.09
C GLN A 209 -7.72 18.43 14.36
N ASN A 210 -8.93 17.88 14.19
CA ASN A 210 -9.80 17.42 15.28
C ASN A 210 -9.68 15.91 15.59
N ASP A 211 -8.68 15.23 15.00
CA ASP A 211 -8.42 13.82 15.26
C ASP A 211 -7.71 13.61 16.61
N PHE A 212 -7.84 12.42 17.22
CA PHE A 212 -7.19 12.08 18.49
C PHE A 212 -7.13 10.56 18.67
N PRO A 213 -6.26 10.02 19.55
CA PRO A 213 -6.21 8.58 19.82
C PRO A 213 -7.53 8.09 20.46
N VAL A 214 -8.08 6.98 19.98
CA VAL A 214 -9.35 6.40 20.47
C VAL A 214 -9.13 5.03 21.11
N ALA A 215 -8.22 4.23 20.56
CA ALA A 215 -7.90 2.90 21.09
C ALA A 215 -6.40 2.64 21.01
N MET A 216 -5.88 1.92 22.02
CA MET A 216 -4.53 1.40 22.07
C MET A 216 -4.60 -0.09 22.41
N GLN A 217 -3.76 -0.91 21.77
CA GLN A 217 -3.51 -2.30 22.13
C GLN A 217 -2.00 -2.56 21.99
N ILE A 218 -1.45 -3.50 22.75
CA ILE A 218 -0.02 -3.86 22.68
C ILE A 218 0.10 -5.34 22.34
N SER A 219 0.96 -5.64 21.38
CA SER A 219 1.29 -7.00 20.97
C SER A 219 2.51 -7.48 21.75
N GLU A 220 2.29 -8.21 22.85
CA GLU A 220 3.39 -8.77 23.66
C GLU A 220 4.19 -9.86 22.90
N LYS A 221 3.66 -10.39 21.79
CA LYS A 221 4.40 -11.30 20.88
C LYS A 221 5.50 -10.56 20.08
N HIS A 222 5.23 -9.32 19.67
CA HIS A 222 6.08 -8.57 18.73
C HIS A 222 6.67 -7.29 19.34
N ASP A 223 6.32 -6.97 20.59
CA ASP A 223 6.66 -5.74 21.30
C ASP A 223 6.30 -4.47 20.51
N VAL A 224 5.06 -4.41 20.00
CA VAL A 224 4.55 -3.23 19.28
C VAL A 224 3.24 -2.69 19.83
N VAL A 225 3.10 -1.37 19.81
CA VAL A 225 1.89 -0.64 20.20
C VAL A 225 1.08 -0.33 18.94
N PHE A 226 -0.12 -0.90 18.85
CA PHE A 226 -1.15 -0.46 17.90
C PHE A 226 -1.93 0.72 18.48
N LEU A 227 -2.09 1.78 17.69
CA LEU A 227 -2.83 2.98 18.08
C LEU A 227 -3.80 3.38 16.97
N ILE A 228 -5.10 3.40 17.27
CA ILE A 228 -6.16 3.81 16.32
C ILE A 228 -6.70 5.18 16.70
N THR A 229 -6.86 6.05 15.69
CA THR A 229 -7.38 7.42 15.86
C THR A 229 -8.87 7.55 15.53
N LYS A 230 -9.46 8.67 15.95
CA LYS A 230 -10.87 9.04 15.73
C LYS A 230 -11.25 9.08 14.24
N TYR A 231 -10.33 9.46 13.36
CA TYR A 231 -10.53 9.57 11.91
C TYR A 231 -10.24 8.26 11.15
N GLY A 232 -9.85 7.20 11.84
CA GLY A 232 -9.57 5.88 11.25
C GLY A 232 -8.13 5.70 10.74
N TYR A 233 -7.17 6.49 11.23
CA TYR A 233 -5.76 6.16 11.08
C TYR A 233 -5.37 5.06 12.07
N ILE A 234 -4.49 4.17 11.63
CA ILE A 234 -3.73 3.29 12.52
C ILE A 234 -2.26 3.70 12.49
N HIS A 235 -1.65 3.68 13.66
CA HIS A 235 -0.22 3.85 13.85
C HIS A 235 0.31 2.60 14.56
N LEU A 236 1.55 2.25 14.26
CA LEU A 236 2.25 1.08 14.80
C LEU A 236 3.60 1.58 15.31
N TYR A 237 3.90 1.38 16.60
CA TYR A 237 5.13 1.84 17.25
C TYR A 237 5.88 0.68 17.90
N ASP A 238 7.21 0.74 17.94
CA ASP A 238 8.03 -0.14 18.79
C ASP A 238 7.86 0.20 20.28
N LEU A 239 7.62 -0.81 21.12
CA LEU A 239 7.39 -0.67 22.56
C LEU A 239 8.65 -0.23 23.34
N GLU A 240 9.84 -0.62 22.88
CA GLU A 240 11.09 -0.37 23.58
C GLU A 240 11.59 1.07 23.41
N THR A 241 11.47 1.63 22.20
CA THR A 241 11.98 2.96 21.84
C THR A 241 10.88 4.01 21.66
N GLY A 242 9.66 3.60 21.30
CA GLY A 242 8.62 4.50 20.79
C GLY A 242 8.82 4.91 19.32
N THR A 243 9.70 4.26 18.56
CA THR A 243 9.88 4.58 17.14
C THR A 243 8.61 4.23 16.35
N CYS A 244 8.10 5.17 15.55
CA CYS A 244 6.97 4.91 14.64
C CYS A 244 7.43 3.96 13.52
N ILE A 245 6.75 2.83 13.37
CA ILE A 245 7.01 1.80 12.35
C ILE A 245 6.09 1.99 11.15
N TYR A 246 4.79 2.22 11.36
CA TYR A 246 3.82 2.33 10.27
C TYR A 246 2.71 3.32 10.62
N MET A 247 2.17 3.99 9.61
CA MET A 247 1.02 4.88 9.74
C MET A 247 0.23 4.89 8.43
N ASN A 248 -1.08 4.59 8.49
CA ASN A 248 -1.97 4.68 7.32
C ASN A 248 -3.43 4.83 7.75
N ARG A 249 -4.30 5.31 6.85
CA ARG A 249 -5.75 5.38 7.07
C ARG A 249 -6.43 4.07 6.70
N ILE A 250 -6.79 3.28 7.71
CA ILE A 250 -7.48 1.99 7.54
C ILE A 250 -9.01 2.12 7.48
N SER A 251 -9.56 3.31 7.79
CA SER A 251 -11.01 3.52 7.69
C SER A 251 -11.39 4.97 7.39
N GLY A 252 -12.46 5.14 6.63
CA GLY A 252 -13.12 6.45 6.47
C GLY A 252 -13.92 6.86 7.72
N GLU A 253 -14.35 5.89 8.52
CA GLU A 253 -15.21 6.06 9.69
C GLU A 253 -14.44 5.85 11.01
N THR A 254 -14.96 6.40 12.11
CA THR A 254 -14.48 6.03 13.44
C THR A 254 -14.68 4.54 13.70
N ILE A 255 -13.59 3.83 13.99
CA ILE A 255 -13.60 2.54 14.71
C ILE A 255 -13.89 2.85 16.18
N PHE A 256 -15.03 2.39 16.70
CA PHE A 256 -15.58 2.85 17.99
C PHE A 256 -15.58 1.79 19.10
N VAL A 257 -15.39 0.52 18.74
CA VAL A 257 -15.00 -0.55 19.66
C VAL A 257 -13.81 -1.30 19.08
N THR A 258 -12.92 -1.77 19.96
CA THR A 258 -11.73 -2.53 19.62
C THR A 258 -11.44 -3.57 20.69
N ALA A 259 -10.93 -4.72 20.27
CA ALA A 259 -10.39 -5.76 21.14
C ALA A 259 -8.97 -6.16 20.68
N PRO A 260 -8.14 -6.76 21.55
CA PRO A 260 -7.00 -7.52 21.09
C PRO A 260 -7.49 -8.68 20.21
N HIS A 261 -6.75 -8.98 19.15
CA HIS A 261 -6.98 -10.14 18.29
C HIS A 261 -5.97 -11.22 18.65
N GLU A 262 -6.40 -12.20 19.44
CA GLU A 262 -5.52 -13.16 20.10
C GLU A 262 -4.79 -14.05 19.09
N ALA A 263 -5.46 -14.45 18.01
CA ALA A 263 -4.94 -15.39 17.02
C ALA A 263 -3.71 -14.88 16.26
N THR A 264 -3.64 -13.57 15.99
CA THR A 264 -2.54 -12.91 15.24
C THR A 264 -1.75 -11.91 16.09
N ALA A 265 -1.99 -11.90 17.41
CA ALA A 265 -1.51 -10.89 18.35
C ALA A 265 -1.71 -9.43 17.86
N GLY A 266 -2.85 -9.18 17.20
CA GLY A 266 -3.18 -7.92 16.54
C GLY A 266 -4.25 -7.09 17.26
N ILE A 267 -4.88 -6.18 16.52
CA ILE A 267 -6.05 -5.40 16.93
C ILE A 267 -7.21 -5.65 15.96
N ILE A 268 -8.39 -5.90 16.51
CA ILE A 268 -9.65 -6.01 15.75
C ILE A 268 -10.64 -4.96 16.26
N GLY A 269 -11.50 -4.43 15.39
CA GLY A 269 -12.51 -3.45 15.79
C GLY A 269 -13.63 -3.25 14.77
N VAL A 270 -14.67 -2.51 15.19
CA VAL A 270 -15.86 -2.24 14.37
C VAL A 270 -16.00 -0.75 14.11
N ASN A 271 -16.21 -0.37 12.84
CA ASN A 271 -16.45 1.01 12.42
C ASN A 271 -17.95 1.33 12.30
N ARG A 272 -18.29 2.62 12.19
CA ARG A 272 -19.69 3.09 12.07
C ARG A 272 -20.44 2.61 10.82
N LYS A 273 -19.75 2.18 9.77
CA LYS A 273 -20.37 1.52 8.60
C LYS A 273 -20.70 0.05 8.87
N GLY A 274 -20.25 -0.52 9.98
CA GLY A 274 -20.44 -1.92 10.33
C GLY A 274 -19.40 -2.84 9.71
N GLN A 275 -18.26 -2.33 9.27
CA GLN A 275 -17.14 -3.16 8.84
C GLN A 275 -16.40 -3.64 10.09
N VAL A 276 -16.25 -4.97 10.22
CA VAL A 276 -15.32 -5.58 11.18
C VAL A 276 -13.94 -5.60 10.51
N LEU A 277 -12.98 -4.88 11.08
CA LEU A 277 -11.64 -4.66 10.53
C LEU A 277 -10.58 -5.25 11.46
N SER A 278 -9.59 -5.94 10.87
CA SER A 278 -8.48 -6.58 11.59
C SER A 278 -7.13 -6.15 11.03
N VAL A 279 -6.19 -5.78 11.92
CA VAL A 279 -4.79 -5.45 11.60
C VAL A 279 -3.85 -6.12 12.61
N CYS A 280 -2.84 -6.81 12.11
CA CYS A 280 -1.80 -7.50 12.87
C CYS A 280 -0.41 -7.12 12.32
N VAL A 281 0.65 -7.65 12.94
CA VAL A 281 2.00 -7.62 12.36
C VAL A 281 2.07 -8.68 11.25
N GLU A 282 2.74 -8.37 10.15
CA GLU A 282 3.08 -9.34 9.11
C GLU A 282 4.51 -9.86 9.38
N GLU A 283 4.63 -11.07 9.91
CA GLU A 283 5.90 -11.59 10.47
C GLU A 283 7.00 -11.77 9.41
N GLU A 284 6.64 -12.05 8.15
CA GLU A 284 7.60 -12.17 7.06
C GLU A 284 8.08 -10.82 6.53
N ASN A 285 7.20 -9.80 6.52
CA ASN A 285 7.47 -8.51 5.86
C ASN A 285 7.90 -7.39 6.81
N ILE A 286 7.66 -7.51 8.13
CA ILE A 286 7.97 -6.46 9.11
C ILE A 286 9.47 -6.10 9.14
N ILE A 287 10.37 -7.09 9.13
CA ILE A 287 11.81 -6.87 9.14
C ILE A 287 12.31 -6.28 7.80
N PRO A 288 11.96 -6.84 6.61
CA PRO A 288 12.24 -6.20 5.32
C PRO A 288 11.69 -4.77 5.21
N TYR A 289 10.50 -4.48 5.73
CA TYR A 289 9.89 -3.16 5.69
C TYR A 289 10.67 -2.13 6.52
N ILE A 290 10.98 -2.45 7.78
CA ILE A 290 11.78 -1.57 8.65
C ILE A 290 13.19 -1.36 8.07
N THR A 291 13.76 -2.38 7.43
CA THR A 291 15.09 -2.33 6.81
C THR A 291 15.14 -1.45 5.56
N ASN A 292 14.22 -1.67 4.61
CA ASN A 292 14.32 -1.11 3.26
C ASN A 292 13.43 0.11 3.03
N VAL A 293 12.23 0.14 3.64
CA VAL A 293 11.25 1.23 3.45
C VAL A 293 11.42 2.30 4.53
N LEU A 294 11.57 1.89 5.80
CA LEU A 294 11.82 2.80 6.92
C LEU A 294 13.31 3.20 7.04
N GLN A 295 14.21 2.44 6.41
CA GLN A 295 15.65 2.67 6.40
C GLN A 295 16.29 2.68 7.81
N ASN A 296 15.74 1.90 8.75
CA ASN A 296 16.20 1.81 10.13
C ASN A 296 16.74 0.40 10.47
N PRO A 297 17.97 0.07 10.05
CA PRO A 297 18.54 -1.27 10.24
C PRO A 297 18.80 -1.61 11.72
N ASP A 298 19.01 -0.63 12.62
CA ASP A 298 19.20 -0.91 14.04
C ASP A 298 17.89 -1.31 14.75
N LEU A 299 16.74 -0.74 14.36
CA LEU A 299 15.44 -1.20 14.83
C LEU A 299 15.12 -2.60 14.29
N ALA A 300 15.36 -2.84 13.00
CA ALA A 300 15.18 -4.16 12.39
C ALA A 300 16.03 -5.24 13.08
N LEU A 301 17.29 -4.93 13.41
CA LEU A 301 18.18 -5.82 14.16
C LEU A 301 17.66 -6.12 15.57
N ARG A 302 17.22 -5.12 16.34
CA ARG A 302 16.66 -5.36 17.69
C ARG A 302 15.41 -6.22 17.64
N MET A 303 14.45 -5.85 16.79
CA MET A 303 13.18 -6.55 16.67
C MET A 303 13.36 -8.01 16.22
N ALA A 304 14.31 -8.28 15.32
CA ALA A 304 14.63 -9.65 14.90
C ALA A 304 15.25 -10.51 16.00
N VAL A 305 16.10 -9.95 16.88
CA VAL A 305 16.63 -10.69 18.05
C VAL A 305 15.55 -10.90 19.10
N ARG A 306 14.89 -9.81 19.50
CA ARG A 306 13.93 -9.76 20.60
C ARG A 306 12.73 -10.66 20.36
N ASN A 307 12.21 -10.67 19.12
CA ASN A 307 11.01 -11.40 18.73
C ASN A 307 11.30 -12.62 17.83
N ASN A 308 12.59 -12.99 17.64
CA ASN A 308 13.06 -14.17 16.88
C ASN A 308 12.56 -14.25 15.41
N LEU A 309 12.32 -13.08 14.80
CA LEU A 309 11.80 -12.94 13.44
C LEU A 309 12.87 -13.24 12.37
N ALA A 310 12.45 -13.59 11.16
CA ALA A 310 13.32 -13.80 10.00
C ALA A 310 13.54 -12.51 9.20
N GLY A 311 14.42 -12.53 8.20
CA GLY A 311 14.68 -11.40 7.30
C GLY A 311 15.79 -10.46 7.74
N ALA A 312 16.45 -10.74 8.88
CA ALA A 312 17.60 -9.98 9.38
C ALA A 312 18.95 -10.64 9.06
N GLU A 313 18.97 -11.79 8.38
CA GLU A 313 20.16 -12.60 8.09
C GLU A 313 21.26 -11.75 7.44
N GLU A 314 20.88 -10.92 6.45
CA GLU A 314 21.82 -10.04 5.76
C GLU A 314 22.27 -8.86 6.63
N LEU A 315 21.42 -8.34 7.52
CA LEU A 315 21.81 -7.29 8.47
C LEU A 315 22.84 -7.79 9.48
N PHE A 316 22.67 -9.01 9.98
CA PHE A 316 23.67 -9.68 10.82
C PHE A 316 24.99 -9.86 10.06
N ALA A 317 24.95 -10.35 8.82
CA ALA A 317 26.14 -10.47 7.98
C ALA A 317 26.82 -9.11 7.71
N ARG A 318 26.06 -8.06 7.38
CA ARG A 318 26.57 -6.70 7.15
C ARG A 318 27.19 -6.10 8.41
N LYS A 319 26.54 -6.22 9.57
CA LYS A 319 27.04 -5.70 10.86
C LYS A 319 28.29 -6.45 11.33
N PHE A 320 28.32 -7.77 11.14
CA PHE A 320 29.52 -8.59 11.36
C PHE A 320 30.67 -8.14 10.45
N ASN A 321 30.43 -8.03 9.13
CA ASN A 321 31.44 -7.60 8.15
C ASN A 321 32.03 -6.23 8.51
N ALA A 322 31.18 -5.27 8.90
CA ALA A 322 31.62 -3.92 9.29
C ALA A 322 32.50 -3.92 10.54
N LEU A 323 32.08 -4.59 11.61
CA LEU A 323 32.87 -4.70 12.86
C LEU A 323 34.18 -5.47 12.64
N PHE A 324 34.16 -6.50 11.79
CA PHE A 324 35.34 -7.30 11.45
C PHE A 324 36.36 -6.50 10.63
N ALA A 325 35.89 -5.69 9.67
CA ALA A 325 36.73 -4.78 8.87
C ALA A 325 37.30 -3.61 9.71
N GLN A 326 36.58 -3.19 10.76
CA GLN A 326 37.05 -2.21 11.75
C GLN A 326 38.07 -2.78 12.76
N GLY A 327 38.32 -4.10 12.74
CA GLY A 327 39.18 -4.77 13.73
C GLY A 327 38.54 -4.97 15.11
N SER A 328 37.25 -4.67 15.27
CA SER A 328 36.48 -4.78 16.51
C SER A 328 36.03 -6.22 16.79
N TYR A 329 36.99 -7.16 16.82
CA TYR A 329 36.72 -8.60 16.83
C TYR A 329 35.86 -9.10 18.00
N SER A 330 35.98 -8.47 19.19
CA SER A 330 35.15 -8.82 20.36
C SER A 330 33.65 -8.51 20.12
N GLU A 331 33.33 -7.35 19.57
CA GLU A 331 31.94 -7.00 19.24
C GLU A 331 31.43 -7.78 18.02
N ALA A 332 32.29 -8.05 17.02
CA ALA A 332 31.95 -8.94 15.91
C ALA A 332 31.62 -10.36 16.41
N ALA A 333 32.36 -10.86 17.40
CA ALA A 333 32.08 -12.15 18.04
C ALA A 333 30.75 -12.16 18.81
N LYS A 334 30.42 -11.10 19.57
CA LYS A 334 29.10 -10.96 20.21
C LYS A 334 27.96 -10.91 19.19
N VAL A 335 28.13 -10.19 18.08
CA VAL A 335 27.12 -10.13 17.00
C VAL A 335 26.92 -11.50 16.34
N ALA A 336 27.99 -12.29 16.21
CA ALA A 336 27.89 -13.67 15.70
C ALA A 336 27.25 -14.64 16.71
N ALA A 337 27.49 -14.45 18.00
CA ALA A 337 26.93 -15.25 19.09
C ALA A 337 25.43 -14.96 19.32
N ASN A 338 25.05 -13.68 19.37
CA ASN A 338 23.67 -13.20 19.55
C ASN A 338 22.80 -13.31 18.28
N ALA A 339 23.31 -13.84 17.16
CA ALA A 339 22.55 -13.94 15.92
C ALA A 339 21.34 -14.89 16.10
N PRO A 340 20.10 -14.46 15.79
CA PRO A 340 18.91 -15.28 15.99
C PRO A 340 19.03 -16.58 15.18
N LYS A 341 18.52 -17.69 15.73
CA LYS A 341 18.61 -19.04 15.14
C LYS A 341 20.05 -19.52 14.80
N GLY A 342 21.08 -18.82 15.27
CA GLY A 342 22.49 -19.15 15.01
C GLY A 342 22.98 -18.84 13.59
N ILE A 343 22.35 -17.90 12.86
CA ILE A 343 22.67 -17.57 11.45
C ILE A 343 24.18 -17.35 11.20
N LEU A 344 24.90 -16.74 12.15
CA LEU A 344 26.34 -16.48 12.04
C LEU A 344 27.23 -17.55 12.70
N ARG A 345 26.68 -18.59 13.33
CA ARG A 345 27.45 -19.68 13.97
C ARG A 345 27.86 -20.77 12.97
N THR A 346 28.39 -20.33 11.84
CA THR A 346 28.71 -21.15 10.66
C THR A 346 30.23 -21.40 10.53
N PRO A 347 30.65 -22.46 9.83
CA PRO A 347 32.08 -22.71 9.58
C PRO A 347 32.78 -21.57 8.84
N ASP A 348 32.08 -20.74 8.07
CA ASP A 348 32.67 -19.59 7.39
C ASP A 348 32.96 -18.41 8.31
N THR A 349 32.18 -18.21 9.37
CA THR A 349 32.54 -17.29 10.47
C THR A 349 33.80 -17.76 11.18
N ILE A 350 33.91 -19.06 11.47
CA ILE A 350 35.10 -19.67 12.09
C ILE A 350 36.33 -19.48 11.20
N ARG A 351 36.23 -19.78 9.89
CA ARG A 351 37.30 -19.57 8.90
C ARG A 351 37.78 -18.12 8.83
N ARG A 352 36.87 -17.14 8.96
CA ARG A 352 37.23 -15.71 9.02
C ARG A 352 38.01 -15.37 10.28
N PHE A 353 37.57 -15.81 11.46
CA PHE A 353 38.35 -15.63 12.69
C PHE A 353 39.70 -16.38 12.67
N GLN A 354 39.79 -17.49 11.93
CA GLN A 354 41.00 -18.29 11.76
C GLN A 354 42.04 -17.66 10.79
N SER A 355 41.62 -16.82 9.84
CA SER A 355 42.53 -16.16 8.89
C SER A 355 43.25 -14.93 9.47
N VAL A 356 42.79 -14.41 10.61
CA VAL A 356 43.41 -13.29 11.31
C VAL A 356 44.58 -13.78 12.18
N GLN A 357 45.80 -13.37 11.83
CA GLN A 357 46.98 -13.63 12.65
C GLN A 357 46.92 -12.84 13.96
N ALA A 358 47.09 -13.52 15.10
CA ALA A 358 47.08 -12.88 16.40
C ALA A 358 48.35 -12.05 16.63
N GLN A 359 48.21 -10.82 17.13
CA GLN A 359 49.36 -9.99 17.48
C GLN A 359 50.08 -10.50 18.75
N PRO A 360 51.41 -10.34 18.86
CA PRO A 360 52.16 -10.80 20.04
C PRO A 360 51.63 -10.19 21.34
N GLY A 361 51.15 -11.04 22.26
CA GLY A 361 50.64 -10.63 23.56
C GLY A 361 49.13 -10.42 23.66
N GLN A 362 48.37 -10.47 22.56
CA GLN A 362 46.90 -10.50 22.60
C GLN A 362 46.35 -11.93 22.47
N THR A 363 45.17 -12.17 23.03
CA THR A 363 44.43 -13.41 22.80
C THR A 363 43.95 -13.48 21.35
N SER A 364 44.06 -14.66 20.71
CA SER A 364 43.60 -14.84 19.33
C SER A 364 42.10 -14.50 19.20
N PRO A 365 41.68 -13.75 18.16
CA PRO A 365 40.27 -13.46 17.90
C PRO A 365 39.37 -14.71 17.86
N LEU A 366 39.87 -15.82 17.33
CA LEU A 366 39.17 -17.11 17.32
C LEU A 366 38.92 -17.65 18.75
N LEU A 367 39.87 -17.44 19.67
CA LEU A 367 39.71 -17.84 21.07
C LEU A 367 38.77 -16.90 21.84
N GLN A 368 38.70 -15.62 21.47
CA GLN A 368 37.71 -14.68 21.99
C GLN A 368 36.29 -15.08 21.55
N TYR A 369 36.11 -15.45 20.28
CA TYR A 369 34.83 -15.95 19.74
C TYR A 369 34.33 -17.19 20.49
N PHE A 370 35.17 -18.22 20.64
CA PHE A 370 34.78 -19.41 21.41
C PHE A 370 34.54 -19.14 22.90
N GLY A 371 35.28 -18.19 23.51
CA GLY A 371 35.04 -17.77 24.89
C GLY A 371 33.63 -17.21 25.09
N ILE A 372 33.23 -16.24 24.25
CA ILE A 372 31.90 -15.61 24.31
C ILE A 372 30.79 -16.64 24.09
N LEU A 373 30.96 -17.57 23.13
CA LEU A 373 29.98 -18.64 22.90
C LEU A 373 29.87 -19.62 24.07
N LEU A 374 31.00 -20.01 24.69
CA LEU A 374 31.02 -20.89 25.85
C LEU A 374 30.32 -20.27 27.06
N ASP A 375 30.35 -18.95 27.21
CA ASP A 375 29.61 -18.26 28.27
C ASP A 375 28.11 -18.20 27.99
N GLN A 376 27.68 -18.16 26.73
CA GLN A 376 26.27 -18.14 26.33
C GLN A 376 25.58 -19.51 26.31
N GLY A 377 26.28 -20.59 25.96
CA GLY A 377 25.64 -21.91 25.85
C GLY A 377 26.53 -23.03 25.32
N GLN A 378 25.89 -24.03 24.70
CA GLN A 378 26.56 -25.19 24.09
C GLN A 378 27.12 -24.82 22.71
N LEU A 379 28.36 -25.23 22.42
CA LEU A 379 28.98 -25.14 21.11
C LEU A 379 28.43 -26.23 20.17
N ASN A 380 28.24 -25.92 18.89
CA ASN A 380 27.80 -26.91 17.90
C ASN A 380 28.95 -27.88 17.51
N LYS A 381 28.65 -28.92 16.72
CA LYS A 381 29.64 -29.94 16.28
C LYS A 381 30.93 -29.33 15.70
N TYR A 382 30.80 -28.36 14.78
CA TYR A 382 31.93 -27.73 14.09
C TYR A 382 32.73 -26.81 15.01
N GLU A 383 32.04 -26.02 15.85
CA GLU A 383 32.65 -25.16 16.86
C GLU A 383 33.42 -26.00 17.90
N SER A 384 32.83 -27.12 18.34
CA SER A 384 33.45 -28.05 19.29
C SER A 384 34.70 -28.71 18.71
N LEU A 385 34.68 -29.11 17.43
CA LEU A 385 35.84 -29.62 16.70
C LEU A 385 36.99 -28.62 16.62
N GLU A 386 36.71 -27.41 16.11
CA GLU A 386 37.76 -26.41 15.88
C GLU A 386 38.27 -25.76 17.19
N LEU A 387 37.48 -25.74 18.26
CA LEU A 387 37.98 -25.44 19.61
C LEU A 387 38.89 -26.57 20.14
N CYS A 388 38.55 -27.83 19.91
CA CYS A 388 39.32 -28.95 20.47
C CYS A 388 40.65 -29.20 19.75
N ARG A 389 40.77 -28.93 18.44
CA ARG A 389 42.03 -29.13 17.69
C ARG A 389 43.24 -28.43 18.34
N PRO A 390 43.24 -27.10 18.63
CA PRO A 390 44.40 -26.44 19.25
C PRO A 390 44.62 -26.89 20.70
N VAL A 391 43.54 -27.17 21.44
CA VAL A 391 43.62 -27.56 22.86
C VAL A 391 44.26 -28.94 23.02
N LEU A 392 43.96 -29.88 22.11
CA LEU A 392 44.60 -31.19 22.03
C LEU A 392 46.05 -31.10 21.55
N GLN A 393 46.36 -30.27 20.53
CA GLN A 393 47.75 -30.00 20.12
C GLN A 393 48.61 -29.39 21.23
N GLN A 394 48.02 -28.59 22.12
CA GLN A 394 48.69 -28.04 23.32
C GLN A 394 48.70 -29.01 24.51
N GLY A 395 48.18 -30.24 24.37
CA GLY A 395 48.13 -31.26 25.44
C GLY A 395 47.18 -30.94 26.60
N ARG A 396 46.32 -29.91 26.49
CA ARG A 396 45.52 -29.37 27.60
C ARG A 396 44.20 -30.13 27.84
N LYS A 397 44.25 -31.47 27.88
CA LYS A 397 43.05 -32.32 27.92
C LYS A 397 42.09 -32.06 29.10
N GLN A 398 42.59 -31.54 30.21
CA GLN A 398 41.80 -31.12 31.38
C GLN A 398 40.72 -30.07 31.05
N LEU A 399 40.90 -29.25 30.00
CA LEU A 399 39.88 -28.30 29.55
C LEU A 399 38.71 -29.03 28.87
N LEU A 400 38.98 -30.05 28.06
CA LEU A 400 37.93 -30.91 27.48
C LEU A 400 37.19 -31.68 28.57
N GLU A 401 37.91 -32.24 29.55
CA GLU A 401 37.32 -32.93 30.70
C GLU A 401 36.35 -32.01 31.47
N LYS A 402 36.69 -30.72 31.63
CA LYS A 402 35.80 -29.70 32.21
C LYS A 402 34.58 -29.44 31.32
N TRP A 403 34.80 -29.07 30.05
CA TRP A 403 33.71 -28.70 29.14
C TRP A 403 32.74 -29.85 28.85
N LEU A 404 33.22 -31.10 28.80
CA LEU A 404 32.40 -32.31 28.70
C LEU A 404 31.62 -32.59 29.99
N LYS A 405 32.09 -32.15 31.16
CA LYS A 405 31.38 -32.30 32.43
C LYS A 405 30.35 -31.19 32.68
N GLU A 406 30.55 -30.02 32.07
CA GLU A 406 29.61 -28.90 32.04
C GLU A 406 28.65 -28.96 30.83
N ASP A 407 28.72 -30.05 30.03
CA ASP A 407 27.98 -30.31 28.78
C ASP A 407 28.00 -29.11 27.78
N LYS A 408 29.09 -28.33 27.80
CA LYS A 408 29.34 -27.13 26.98
C LYS A 408 29.61 -27.42 25.49
N LEU A 409 29.79 -28.69 25.11
CA LEU A 409 30.16 -29.11 23.75
C LEU A 409 29.10 -30.06 23.18
N GLU A 410 28.69 -29.84 21.93
CA GLU A 410 27.96 -30.84 21.16
C GLU A 410 28.95 -31.88 20.63
N CYS A 411 28.74 -33.14 21.03
CA CYS A 411 29.65 -34.22 20.69
C CYS A 411 29.32 -34.81 19.30
N SER A 412 30.34 -35.00 18.45
CA SER A 412 30.22 -35.70 17.16
C SER A 412 31.12 -36.94 17.10
N GLU A 413 30.92 -37.77 16.06
CA GLU A 413 31.80 -38.89 15.76
C GLU A 413 33.24 -38.42 15.50
N GLU A 414 33.42 -37.35 14.73
CA GLU A 414 34.74 -36.82 14.38
C GLU A 414 35.45 -36.24 15.61
N LEU A 415 34.71 -35.65 16.54
CA LEU A 415 35.25 -35.18 17.81
C LEU A 415 35.72 -36.35 18.68
N GLY A 416 34.96 -37.45 18.69
CA GLY A 416 35.36 -38.69 19.36
C GLY A 416 36.63 -39.28 18.75
N ASP A 417 36.71 -39.38 17.42
CA ASP A 417 37.89 -39.88 16.70
C ASP A 417 39.12 -38.99 16.93
N LEU A 418 38.95 -37.66 16.94
CA LEU A 418 40.01 -36.69 17.25
C LEU A 418 40.54 -36.89 18.68
N VAL A 419 39.64 -37.02 19.67
CA VAL A 419 40.02 -37.25 21.07
C VAL A 419 40.64 -38.64 21.27
N LYS A 420 40.19 -39.67 20.55
CA LYS A 420 40.68 -41.06 20.63
C LYS A 420 42.18 -41.18 20.30
N SER A 421 42.71 -40.26 19.48
CA SER A 421 44.15 -40.19 19.18
C SER A 421 45.02 -39.81 20.39
N VAL A 422 44.44 -39.23 21.44
CA VAL A 422 45.13 -38.78 22.66
C VAL A 422 44.68 -39.54 23.90
N ASP A 423 43.37 -39.82 24.04
CA ASP A 423 42.81 -40.55 25.17
C ASP A 423 41.55 -41.35 24.77
N PRO A 424 41.63 -42.70 24.67
CA PRO A 424 40.49 -43.52 24.30
C PRO A 424 39.41 -43.59 25.38
N THR A 425 39.74 -43.31 26.64
CA THR A 425 38.76 -43.30 27.75
C THR A 425 37.92 -42.03 27.74
N LEU A 426 38.54 -40.89 27.43
CA LEU A 426 37.83 -39.63 27.20
C LEU A 426 36.98 -39.71 25.91
N ALA A 427 37.51 -40.32 24.84
CA ALA A 427 36.77 -40.53 23.59
C ALA A 427 35.48 -41.35 23.77
N LEU A 428 35.51 -42.43 24.58
CA LEU A 428 34.30 -43.17 24.95
C LEU A 428 33.21 -42.26 25.53
N SER A 429 33.58 -41.27 26.36
CA SER A 429 32.64 -40.30 26.93
C SER A 429 32.10 -39.26 25.93
N VAL A 430 32.81 -39.05 24.81
CA VAL A 430 32.38 -38.23 23.67
C VAL A 430 31.41 -39.04 22.79
N TYR A 431 31.78 -40.26 22.36
CA TYR A 431 30.90 -41.10 21.53
C TYR A 431 29.57 -41.44 22.21
N LEU A 432 29.58 -41.61 23.55
CA LEU A 432 28.37 -41.82 24.35
C LEU A 432 27.42 -40.61 24.31
N ARG A 433 27.95 -39.38 24.32
CA ARG A 433 27.16 -38.14 24.18
C ARG A 433 26.75 -37.88 22.73
N ALA A 434 27.61 -38.23 21.77
CA ALA A 434 27.35 -38.09 20.34
C ALA A 434 26.27 -39.04 19.82
N ASN A 435 25.83 -40.01 20.64
CA ASN A 435 24.90 -41.09 20.28
C ASN A 435 25.34 -41.83 18.99
N VAL A 436 26.58 -42.34 19.00
CA VAL A 436 27.16 -43.11 17.88
C VAL A 436 27.40 -44.56 18.33
N PRO A 437 26.39 -45.46 18.27
CA PRO A 437 26.47 -46.77 18.90
C PRO A 437 27.65 -47.62 18.40
N ASN A 438 27.96 -47.57 17.11
CA ASN A 438 29.08 -48.31 16.51
C ASN A 438 30.43 -47.96 17.16
N LYS A 439 30.75 -46.67 17.30
CA LYS A 439 32.01 -46.22 17.91
C LYS A 439 32.03 -46.43 19.43
N VAL A 440 30.89 -46.29 20.12
CA VAL A 440 30.75 -46.66 21.54
C VAL A 440 31.05 -48.14 21.75
N ILE A 441 30.41 -49.02 20.97
CA ILE A 441 30.57 -50.48 21.06
C ILE A 441 31.99 -50.89 20.68
N GLN A 442 32.57 -50.30 19.63
CA GLN A 442 33.97 -50.51 19.27
C GLN A 442 34.92 -50.14 20.43
N CYS A 443 34.69 -49.00 21.10
CA CYS A 443 35.52 -48.60 22.25
C CYS A 443 35.30 -49.50 23.47
N PHE A 444 34.09 -50.05 23.69
CA PHE A 444 33.88 -51.08 24.71
C PHE A 444 34.58 -52.40 24.37
N ALA A 445 34.65 -52.79 23.09
CA ALA A 445 35.39 -53.98 22.65
C ALA A 445 36.92 -53.78 22.79
N GLU A 446 37.44 -52.64 22.33
CA GLU A 446 38.86 -52.27 22.48
C GLU A 446 39.30 -52.13 23.95
N THR A 447 38.38 -51.78 24.86
CA THR A 447 38.65 -51.73 26.31
C THR A 447 38.23 -52.99 27.08
N GLY A 448 37.86 -54.08 26.38
CA GLY A 448 37.53 -55.38 26.99
C GLY A 448 36.27 -55.41 27.87
N GLN A 449 35.40 -54.40 27.78
CA GLN A 449 34.20 -54.24 28.61
C GLN A 449 32.96 -54.89 27.96
N VAL A 450 33.12 -56.12 27.51
CA VAL A 450 32.19 -56.83 26.61
C VAL A 450 30.75 -56.94 27.16
N GLN A 451 30.59 -57.12 28.47
CA GLN A 451 29.26 -57.12 29.12
C GLN A 451 28.48 -55.80 28.92
N LYS A 452 29.17 -54.66 28.83
CA LYS A 452 28.54 -53.35 28.61
C LYS A 452 28.06 -53.15 27.17
N ILE A 453 28.59 -53.90 26.20
CA ILE A 453 28.15 -53.84 24.80
C ILE A 453 26.66 -54.23 24.70
N VAL A 454 26.30 -55.40 25.23
CA VAL A 454 24.92 -55.91 25.17
C VAL A 454 23.97 -55.01 25.97
N LEU A 455 24.38 -54.58 27.16
CA LEU A 455 23.58 -53.68 28.01
C LEU A 455 23.35 -52.31 27.36
N TYR A 456 24.37 -51.74 26.71
CA TYR A 456 24.25 -50.47 25.99
C TYR A 456 23.35 -50.61 24.76
N ALA A 457 23.61 -51.61 23.91
CA ALA A 457 22.84 -51.89 22.69
C ALA A 457 21.34 -52.07 22.97
N LYS A 458 20.99 -52.92 23.96
CA LYS A 458 19.60 -53.09 24.43
C LYS A 458 19.01 -51.77 24.95
N LYS A 459 19.77 -50.97 25.71
CA LYS A 459 19.29 -49.70 26.28
C LYS A 459 19.02 -48.62 25.21
N VAL A 460 19.77 -48.58 24.11
CA VAL A 460 19.58 -47.60 23.03
C VAL A 460 18.76 -48.14 21.85
N GLY A 461 18.29 -49.39 21.91
CA GLY A 461 17.55 -50.03 20.83
C GLY A 461 18.36 -50.28 19.55
N TYR A 462 19.69 -50.34 19.66
CA TYR A 462 20.56 -50.51 18.49
C TYR A 462 20.97 -51.97 18.27
N THR A 463 20.74 -52.48 17.06
CA THR A 463 21.15 -53.81 16.60
C THR A 463 22.40 -53.70 15.73
N PRO A 464 23.62 -53.86 16.28
CA PRO A 464 24.85 -53.95 15.49
C PRO A 464 24.92 -55.28 14.71
N ASP A 465 25.89 -55.41 13.80
CA ASP A 465 26.33 -56.73 13.34
C ASP A 465 27.05 -57.46 14.48
N TRP A 466 26.27 -58.26 15.21
CA TRP A 466 26.73 -59.08 16.31
C TRP A 466 27.78 -60.13 15.90
N ILE A 467 27.75 -60.61 14.65
CA ILE A 467 28.67 -61.63 14.15
C ILE A 467 30.03 -61.00 13.82
N PHE A 468 30.06 -59.81 13.22
CA PHE A 468 31.27 -59.00 13.04
C PHE A 468 31.88 -58.56 14.39
N LEU A 469 31.04 -58.19 15.35
CA LEU A 469 31.51 -57.91 16.72
C LEU A 469 32.07 -59.16 17.39
N LEU A 470 31.40 -60.31 17.29
CA LEU A 470 31.88 -61.58 17.82
C LEU A 470 33.24 -61.97 17.21
N ARG A 471 33.41 -61.85 15.89
CA ARG A 471 34.71 -62.06 15.22
C ARG A 471 35.79 -61.15 15.78
N ASN A 472 35.49 -59.87 16.01
CA ASN A 472 36.45 -58.93 16.59
C ASN A 472 36.80 -59.26 18.05
N VAL A 473 35.82 -59.64 18.88
CA VAL A 473 36.07 -60.04 20.28
C VAL A 473 36.87 -61.35 20.32
N MET A 474 36.51 -62.37 19.54
CA MET A 474 37.25 -63.64 19.44
C MET A 474 38.72 -63.44 19.05
N ARG A 475 39.01 -62.50 18.15
CA ARG A 475 40.36 -62.12 17.73
C ARG A 475 41.19 -61.45 18.84
N ILE A 476 40.54 -60.80 19.81
CA ILE A 476 41.19 -60.10 20.94
C ILE A 476 41.29 -61.00 22.17
N SER A 477 40.23 -61.72 22.51
CA SER A 477 40.15 -62.66 23.63
C SER A 477 39.06 -63.72 23.37
N PRO A 478 39.45 -64.98 23.07
CA PRO A 478 38.51 -66.09 22.88
C PRO A 478 37.56 -66.30 24.06
N ASP A 479 38.07 -66.21 25.29
CA ASP A 479 37.30 -66.48 26.51
C ASP A 479 36.20 -65.41 26.75
N GLN A 480 36.49 -64.14 26.42
CA GLN A 480 35.46 -63.10 26.40
C GLN A 480 34.48 -63.28 25.23
N GLY A 481 34.96 -63.78 24.09
CA GLY A 481 34.13 -64.13 22.94
C GLY A 481 33.11 -65.23 23.26
N GLN A 482 33.50 -66.26 24.04
CA GLN A 482 32.59 -67.30 24.49
C GLN A 482 31.48 -66.74 25.41
N GLN A 483 31.83 -65.84 26.34
CA GLN A 483 30.85 -65.17 27.21
C GLN A 483 29.90 -64.26 26.39
N PHE A 484 30.42 -63.55 25.38
CA PHE A 484 29.62 -62.73 24.48
C PHE A 484 28.63 -63.56 23.66
N ALA A 485 29.06 -64.72 23.13
CA ALA A 485 28.20 -65.67 22.44
C ALA A 485 27.05 -66.17 23.32
N GLN A 486 27.29 -66.48 24.60
CA GLN A 486 26.22 -66.84 25.52
C GLN A 486 25.24 -65.67 25.75
N MET A 487 25.73 -64.44 25.98
CA MET A 487 24.87 -63.26 26.18
C MET A 487 24.01 -62.89 24.96
N LEU A 488 24.39 -63.33 23.75
CA LEU A 488 23.61 -63.11 22.51
C LEU A 488 22.38 -64.02 22.39
N VAL A 489 22.29 -65.10 23.16
CA VAL A 489 21.30 -66.19 23.00
C VAL A 489 20.51 -66.44 24.31
N GLN A 490 20.65 -65.57 25.31
CA GLN A 490 20.04 -65.75 26.65
C GLN A 490 18.62 -65.18 26.82
N ASP A 491 18.13 -64.35 25.91
CA ASP A 491 16.77 -63.79 25.94
C ASP A 491 15.78 -64.65 25.13
N GLU A 492 14.47 -64.43 25.30
CA GLU A 492 13.44 -65.18 24.57
C GLU A 492 13.50 -64.97 23.04
N GLU A 493 14.00 -63.80 22.60
CA GLU A 493 14.41 -63.54 21.22
C GLU A 493 15.95 -63.53 21.12
N PRO A 494 16.58 -64.47 20.38
CA PRO A 494 18.03 -64.50 20.22
C PRO A 494 18.49 -63.34 19.34
N LEU A 495 19.49 -62.58 19.81
CA LEU A 495 19.95 -61.35 19.15
C LEU A 495 20.71 -61.61 17.83
N ALA A 496 21.21 -62.83 17.64
CA ALA A 496 21.95 -63.24 16.45
C ALA A 496 21.72 -64.72 16.12
N ASP A 497 21.89 -65.07 14.85
CA ASP A 497 21.69 -66.42 14.34
C ASP A 497 22.76 -67.40 14.90
N ILE A 498 22.29 -68.42 15.61
CA ILE A 498 23.11 -69.45 16.24
C ILE A 498 23.98 -70.17 15.20
N THR A 499 23.51 -70.34 13.95
CA THR A 499 24.31 -70.99 12.88
C THR A 499 25.56 -70.17 12.54
N GLN A 500 25.44 -68.84 12.54
CA GLN A 500 26.50 -67.90 12.21
C GLN A 500 27.47 -67.71 13.38
N ILE A 501 26.97 -67.76 14.62
CA ILE A 501 27.81 -67.81 15.83
C ILE A 501 28.71 -69.06 15.81
N VAL A 502 28.14 -70.22 15.46
CA VAL A 502 28.90 -71.49 15.32
C VAL A 502 29.98 -71.40 14.25
N ASP A 503 29.67 -70.80 13.09
CA ASP A 503 30.67 -70.59 12.04
C ASP A 503 31.83 -69.70 12.51
N VAL A 504 31.57 -68.66 13.32
CA VAL A 504 32.65 -67.86 13.92
C VAL A 504 33.51 -68.67 14.90
N PHE A 505 32.93 -69.50 15.77
CA PHE A 505 33.74 -70.39 16.62
C PHE A 505 34.61 -71.35 15.79
N MET A 506 34.11 -71.82 14.65
CA MET A 506 34.81 -72.73 13.73
C MET A 506 35.94 -72.02 12.97
N GLU A 507 35.73 -70.78 12.52
CA GLU A 507 36.78 -69.94 11.91
C GLU A 507 38.02 -69.78 12.81
N TYR A 508 37.82 -69.69 14.12
CA TYR A 508 38.89 -69.59 15.11
C TYR A 508 39.36 -70.95 15.69
N ASN A 509 38.88 -72.09 15.16
CA ASN A 509 39.15 -73.46 15.66
C ASN A 509 38.78 -73.72 17.13
N LEU A 510 37.85 -72.95 17.71
CA LEU A 510 37.46 -73.01 19.12
C LEU A 510 36.44 -74.13 19.42
N ILE A 511 36.69 -75.33 18.88
CA ILE A 511 35.71 -76.44 18.79
C ILE A 511 35.15 -76.85 20.16
N GLN A 512 35.99 -76.91 21.20
CA GLN A 512 35.54 -77.26 22.56
C GLN A 512 34.61 -76.20 23.16
N GLN A 513 34.91 -74.92 22.95
CA GLN A 513 34.06 -73.80 23.39
C GLN A 513 32.76 -73.75 22.58
N CYS A 514 32.83 -74.05 21.28
CA CYS A 514 31.67 -74.19 20.38
C CYS A 514 30.70 -75.30 20.85
N THR A 515 31.23 -76.49 21.15
CA THR A 515 30.42 -77.59 21.70
C THR A 515 29.82 -77.20 23.05
N ALA A 516 30.57 -76.55 23.94
CA ALA A 516 30.03 -76.08 25.22
C ALA A 516 28.90 -75.05 25.05
N PHE A 517 29.05 -74.10 24.13
CA PHE A 517 28.03 -73.10 23.78
C PHE A 517 26.77 -73.76 23.17
N LEU A 518 26.93 -74.66 22.19
CA LEU A 518 25.82 -75.37 21.56
C LEU A 518 25.07 -76.30 22.52
N LEU A 519 25.77 -76.95 23.46
CA LEU A 519 25.17 -77.75 24.52
C LEU A 519 24.30 -76.92 25.48
N ASP A 520 24.62 -75.64 25.64
CA ASP A 520 23.89 -74.70 26.50
C ASP A 520 22.67 -74.12 25.75
N ALA A 521 22.84 -73.74 24.49
CA ALA A 521 21.79 -73.18 23.64
C ALA A 521 20.71 -74.22 23.23
N LEU A 522 21.11 -75.45 22.88
CA LEU A 522 20.18 -76.50 22.42
C LEU A 522 19.47 -77.26 23.56
N LYS A 523 19.57 -76.79 24.82
CA LYS A 523 18.90 -77.38 26.00
C LYS A 523 17.40 -77.61 25.82
N ASN A 524 16.75 -76.81 24.97
CA ASN A 524 15.30 -76.82 24.75
C ASN A 524 14.85 -77.72 23.59
N ASN A 525 15.77 -78.31 22.82
CA ASN A 525 15.54 -79.29 21.74
C ASN A 525 14.28 -79.01 20.88
N ARG A 526 14.27 -77.89 20.16
CA ARG A 526 13.12 -77.49 19.33
C ARG A 526 13.21 -78.13 17.93
N PRO A 527 12.10 -78.62 17.32
CA PRO A 527 12.13 -79.25 15.99
C PRO A 527 12.71 -78.36 14.87
N SER A 528 12.60 -77.04 15.02
CA SER A 528 13.18 -76.01 14.14
C SER A 528 14.71 -76.00 14.12
N GLU A 529 15.36 -76.55 15.15
CA GLU A 529 16.81 -76.49 15.33
C GLU A 529 17.55 -77.64 14.61
N GLY A 530 16.84 -78.61 14.02
CA GLY A 530 17.40 -79.76 13.28
C GLY A 530 18.65 -79.46 12.40
N PRO A 531 18.67 -78.36 11.62
CA PRO A 531 19.87 -77.83 10.97
C PRO A 531 21.13 -77.76 11.87
N LEU A 532 21.03 -77.07 13.02
CA LEU A 532 22.10 -76.95 14.02
C LEU A 532 22.43 -78.29 14.68
N GLN A 533 21.40 -79.11 14.91
CA GLN A 533 21.54 -80.37 15.63
C GLN A 533 22.44 -81.36 14.88
N THR A 534 22.24 -81.55 13.57
CA THR A 534 23.17 -82.36 12.76
C THR A 534 24.52 -81.69 12.59
N ARG A 535 24.60 -80.35 12.53
CA ARG A 535 25.89 -79.64 12.43
C ARG A 535 26.76 -79.83 13.68
N LEU A 536 26.16 -79.81 14.87
CA LEU A 536 26.82 -80.17 16.15
C LEU A 536 27.33 -81.62 16.12
N LEU A 537 26.53 -82.52 15.55
CA LEU A 537 26.84 -83.94 15.38
C LEU A 537 28.01 -84.16 14.42
N GLU A 538 27.95 -83.59 13.21
CA GLU A 538 29.02 -83.65 12.19
C GLU A 538 30.34 -83.08 12.73
N MET A 539 30.28 -81.91 13.39
CA MET A 539 31.44 -81.28 14.03
C MET A 539 32.11 -82.19 15.07
N ASN A 540 31.34 -82.76 16.01
CA ASN A 540 31.91 -83.62 17.04
C ASN A 540 32.29 -85.01 16.49
N LEU A 541 31.60 -85.55 15.48
CA LEU A 541 32.00 -86.80 14.82
C LEU A 541 33.37 -86.67 14.14
N MET A 542 33.64 -85.53 13.50
CA MET A 542 34.90 -85.28 12.79
C MET A 542 36.07 -84.92 13.72
N HIS A 543 35.82 -84.19 14.82
CA HIS A 543 36.90 -83.60 15.65
C HIS A 543 36.97 -84.11 17.09
N ALA A 544 35.89 -84.65 17.66
CA ALA A 544 35.82 -85.07 19.06
C ALA A 544 34.86 -86.28 19.26
N PRO A 545 35.09 -87.44 18.60
CA PRO A 545 34.09 -88.50 18.48
C PRO A 545 33.64 -89.10 19.82
N GLN A 546 34.46 -89.02 20.88
CA GLN A 546 34.06 -89.40 22.24
C GLN A 546 32.89 -88.56 22.78
N VAL A 547 32.84 -87.28 22.42
CA VAL A 547 31.76 -86.34 22.80
C VAL A 547 30.52 -86.56 21.93
N ALA A 548 30.70 -86.85 20.63
CA ALA A 548 29.59 -87.21 19.74
C ALA A 548 28.86 -88.48 20.22
N SER A 549 29.60 -89.51 20.64
CA SER A 549 29.04 -90.72 21.24
C SER A 549 28.23 -90.45 22.52
N LEU A 550 28.70 -89.53 23.37
CA LEU A 550 27.99 -89.10 24.59
C LEU A 550 26.72 -88.28 24.29
N LEU A 551 26.71 -87.54 23.19
CA LEU A 551 25.54 -86.79 22.70
C LEU A 551 24.48 -87.72 22.10
N LEU A 552 24.89 -88.64 21.22
CA LEU A 552 24.03 -89.70 20.67
C LEU A 552 23.41 -90.55 21.78
N GLY A 553 24.22 -90.94 22.79
CA GLY A 553 23.77 -91.72 23.94
C GLY A 553 22.80 -90.99 24.89
N LYS A 554 22.54 -89.69 24.70
CA LYS A 554 21.58 -88.90 25.51
C LYS A 554 20.30 -88.48 24.78
N ALA A 555 20.13 -88.85 23.50
CA ALA A 555 18.90 -88.69 22.72
C ALA A 555 18.33 -87.25 22.67
N VAL A 556 19.12 -86.29 22.18
CA VAL A 556 18.79 -84.84 22.21
C VAL A 556 18.53 -84.21 20.81
N LEU A 557 18.62 -84.94 19.68
CA LEU A 557 18.81 -84.38 18.31
C LEU A 557 18.17 -85.21 17.15
N THR A 558 17.80 -84.63 15.97
CA THR A 558 16.95 -85.29 14.92
C THR A 558 17.21 -85.15 13.35
N HIS A 559 16.61 -84.21 12.58
CA HIS A 559 16.12 -84.44 11.17
C HIS A 559 16.85 -83.76 9.93
N HIS A 560 17.10 -84.46 8.78
CA HIS A 560 17.74 -83.91 7.52
C HIS A 560 17.61 -84.72 6.14
N PRO A 561 17.47 -84.10 4.92
CA PRO A 561 17.63 -84.72 3.53
C PRO A 561 18.23 -83.83 2.30
N ARG A 562 18.27 -84.25 0.97
CA ARG A 562 19.16 -83.71 -0.18
C ARG A 562 18.82 -83.91 -1.75
N SER A 563 19.35 -83.09 -2.75
CA SER A 563 19.80 -83.35 -4.24
C SER A 563 19.16 -82.72 -5.61
N VAL A 564 19.88 -82.65 -6.82
CA VAL A 564 19.51 -82.60 -8.35
C VAL A 564 20.20 -81.57 -9.42
N LEU A 565 20.37 -81.83 -10.79
CA LEU A 565 20.90 -80.91 -11.96
C LEU A 565 20.79 -81.36 -13.53
N SER A 566 20.86 -80.47 -14.62
CA SER A 566 21.12 -80.67 -16.16
C SER A 566 20.68 -79.48 -17.16
N ASN A 567 20.67 -79.29 -18.56
CA ASN A 567 21.40 -79.51 -19.92
C ASN A 567 20.69 -78.68 -21.14
N GLY A 568 20.94 -78.44 -22.50
CA GLY A 568 21.92 -78.56 -23.69
C GLY A 568 21.37 -78.15 -25.17
N SER A 569 22.11 -77.76 -26.29
CA SER A 569 21.59 -77.37 -27.73
C SER A 569 22.59 -77.08 -28.99
N PHE A 570 22.20 -77.06 -30.33
CA PHE A 570 22.96 -76.52 -31.60
C PHE A 570 22.27 -76.47 -33.07
N ARG A 571 22.80 -75.66 -34.06
CA ARG A 571 22.69 -75.58 -35.61
C ARG A 571 21.80 -74.49 -36.34
N LEU A 572 22.20 -73.98 -37.55
CA LEU A 572 21.50 -72.88 -38.32
C LEU A 572 21.52 -72.81 -39.90
N GLN A 573 22.66 -72.59 -40.59
CA GLN A 573 22.70 -71.73 -41.82
C GLN A 573 22.19 -72.28 -43.19
N TRP A 574 21.90 -73.57 -43.37
CA TRP A 574 21.48 -74.13 -44.67
C TRP A 574 20.10 -73.62 -45.16
N LEU A 575 19.21 -73.27 -44.22
CA LEU A 575 17.78 -73.06 -44.50
C LEU A 575 17.46 -71.86 -45.41
N VAL A 576 18.22 -70.76 -45.36
CA VAL A 576 17.86 -69.50 -46.05
C VAL A 576 17.67 -69.66 -47.56
N ASN A 577 18.52 -70.47 -48.21
CA ASN A 577 18.51 -70.60 -49.67
C ASN A 577 17.41 -71.54 -50.20
N TYR A 578 16.87 -72.43 -49.36
CA TYR A 578 15.85 -73.42 -49.76
C TYR A 578 14.50 -72.77 -50.13
N PHE A 579 14.17 -71.64 -49.48
CA PHE A 579 12.92 -70.90 -49.72
C PHE A 579 12.81 -70.31 -51.12
N GLY A 580 13.92 -70.08 -51.82
CA GLY A 580 13.90 -69.62 -53.21
C GLY A 580 13.43 -70.64 -54.25
N SER A 581 13.04 -71.85 -53.81
CA SER A 581 12.57 -72.96 -54.66
C SER A 581 11.20 -73.53 -54.27
N LEU A 582 10.49 -72.86 -53.36
CA LEU A 582 9.15 -73.24 -52.89
C LEU A 582 8.07 -72.36 -53.56
N SER A 583 6.79 -72.78 -53.53
CA SER A 583 5.68 -71.89 -53.92
C SER A 583 5.47 -70.79 -52.88
N VAL A 584 4.63 -69.79 -53.19
CA VAL A 584 4.27 -68.72 -52.23
C VAL A 584 3.60 -69.29 -50.98
N GLU A 585 2.70 -70.26 -51.16
CA GLU A 585 1.96 -70.92 -50.07
C GLU A 585 2.90 -71.81 -49.24
N ASP A 586 3.67 -72.69 -49.89
CA ASP A 586 4.68 -73.54 -49.22
C ASP A 586 5.72 -72.70 -48.46
N SER A 587 6.13 -71.55 -49.00
CA SER A 587 7.09 -70.65 -48.36
C SER A 587 6.54 -70.05 -47.07
N LEU A 588 5.28 -69.61 -47.07
CA LEU A 588 4.62 -69.06 -45.88
C LEU A 588 4.37 -70.15 -44.83
N GLU A 589 3.99 -71.37 -45.23
CA GLU A 589 3.87 -72.51 -44.32
C GLU A 589 5.23 -72.95 -43.75
N CYS A 590 6.28 -73.00 -44.56
CA CYS A 590 7.63 -73.36 -44.10
C CYS A 590 8.23 -72.28 -43.18
N LEU A 591 7.95 -70.99 -43.42
CA LEU A 591 8.30 -69.90 -42.48
C LEU A 591 7.52 -70.03 -41.17
N ARG A 592 6.22 -70.33 -41.24
CA ARG A 592 5.35 -70.62 -40.07
C ARG A 592 5.86 -71.81 -39.26
N ALA A 593 6.34 -72.87 -39.92
CA ALA A 593 6.93 -74.04 -39.27
C ALA A 593 8.32 -73.75 -38.65
N MET A 594 9.16 -72.94 -39.30
CA MET A 594 10.44 -72.53 -38.70
C MET A 594 10.25 -71.66 -37.46
N LEU A 595 9.29 -70.72 -37.49
CA LEU A 595 8.98 -69.87 -36.34
C LEU A 595 8.36 -70.66 -35.19
N SER A 596 7.47 -71.63 -35.46
CA SER A 596 6.88 -72.46 -34.40
C SER A 596 7.89 -73.41 -33.74
N ALA A 597 8.88 -73.91 -34.49
CA ALA A 597 9.87 -74.86 -33.97
C ALA A 597 10.90 -74.25 -33.00
N ASN A 598 11.53 -73.11 -33.36
CA ASN A 598 12.45 -72.40 -32.46
C ASN A 598 12.66 -70.93 -32.88
N ILE A 599 11.82 -70.03 -32.37
CA ILE A 599 11.89 -68.58 -32.65
C ILE A 599 13.32 -68.03 -32.49
N ARG A 600 14.01 -68.30 -31.37
CA ARG A 600 15.29 -67.64 -31.06
C ARG A 600 16.44 -68.02 -31.99
N GLN A 601 16.45 -69.22 -32.56
CA GLN A 601 17.48 -69.63 -33.52
C GLN A 601 17.06 -69.35 -34.97
N ASN A 602 15.77 -69.51 -35.29
CA ASN A 602 15.32 -69.40 -36.68
C ASN A 602 14.98 -67.96 -37.11
N LEU A 603 14.88 -67.00 -36.20
CA LEU A 603 14.43 -65.64 -36.53
C LEU A 603 15.24 -64.95 -37.64
N GLN A 604 16.58 -64.96 -37.56
CA GLN A 604 17.41 -64.30 -38.59
C GLN A 604 17.29 -64.98 -39.96
N ILE A 605 17.02 -66.29 -40.01
CA ILE A 605 16.74 -67.02 -41.24
C ILE A 605 15.42 -66.51 -41.83
N CYS A 606 14.35 -66.46 -41.02
CA CYS A 606 13.04 -65.98 -41.46
C CYS A 606 13.09 -64.53 -41.97
N VAL A 607 13.84 -63.65 -41.31
CA VAL A 607 14.03 -62.25 -41.74
C VAL A 607 14.76 -62.16 -43.07
N GLN A 608 15.88 -62.91 -43.25
CA GLN A 608 16.64 -62.89 -44.50
C GLN A 608 15.83 -63.44 -45.69
N VAL A 609 14.96 -64.44 -45.46
CA VAL A 609 14.01 -64.92 -46.48
C VAL A 609 12.97 -63.84 -46.78
N ALA A 610 12.29 -63.31 -45.76
CA ALA A 610 11.24 -62.29 -45.93
C ALA A 610 11.76 -61.05 -46.68
N SER A 611 12.91 -60.49 -46.28
CA SER A 611 13.54 -59.33 -46.91
C SER A 611 14.05 -59.59 -48.33
N LYS A 612 14.20 -60.85 -48.77
CA LYS A 612 14.68 -61.20 -50.12
C LYS A 612 13.55 -61.53 -51.10
N TYR A 613 12.38 -61.94 -50.60
CA TYR A 613 11.25 -62.41 -51.42
C TYR A 613 9.95 -61.61 -51.19
N HIS A 614 10.04 -60.40 -50.61
CA HIS A 614 8.89 -59.60 -50.20
C HIS A 614 7.91 -59.25 -51.34
N GLU A 615 8.41 -59.05 -52.56
CA GLU A 615 7.57 -58.77 -53.75
C GLU A 615 6.71 -59.97 -54.17
N GLN A 616 7.14 -61.19 -53.85
CA GLN A 616 6.46 -62.44 -54.22
C GLN A 616 5.54 -62.97 -53.10
N LEU A 617 5.94 -62.77 -51.84
CA LEU A 617 5.18 -63.23 -50.66
C LEU A 617 4.15 -62.21 -50.14
N SER A 618 4.19 -60.99 -50.67
CA SER A 618 3.46 -59.79 -50.24
C SER A 618 3.81 -59.28 -48.83
N THR A 619 3.93 -57.95 -48.70
CA THR A 619 4.29 -57.31 -47.42
C THR A 619 3.25 -57.58 -46.33
N GLN A 620 1.96 -57.61 -46.67
CA GLN A 620 0.89 -57.79 -45.69
C GLN A 620 0.87 -59.20 -45.09
N SER A 621 0.95 -60.27 -45.91
CA SER A 621 1.01 -61.64 -45.40
C SER A 621 2.26 -61.90 -44.55
N LEU A 622 3.39 -61.24 -44.85
CA LEU A 622 4.59 -61.29 -44.03
C LEU A 622 4.44 -60.55 -42.69
N ILE A 623 3.75 -59.40 -42.65
CA ILE A 623 3.40 -58.70 -41.40
C ILE A 623 2.53 -59.59 -40.52
N GLU A 624 1.43 -60.12 -41.05
CA GLU A 624 0.50 -61.00 -40.33
C GLU A 624 1.19 -62.27 -39.81
N LEU A 625 2.12 -62.83 -40.58
CA LEU A 625 2.94 -63.97 -40.19
C LEU A 625 3.81 -63.65 -38.95
N PHE A 626 4.64 -62.59 -39.00
CA PHE A 626 5.49 -62.23 -37.86
C PHE A 626 4.69 -61.78 -36.62
N GLU A 627 3.55 -61.12 -36.80
CA GLU A 627 2.66 -60.76 -35.70
C GLU A 627 1.99 -61.98 -35.05
N SER A 628 1.62 -63.01 -35.82
CA SER A 628 1.05 -64.24 -35.27
C SER A 628 2.00 -64.97 -34.29
N PHE A 629 3.32 -64.83 -34.48
CA PHE A 629 4.36 -65.33 -33.57
C PHE A 629 4.85 -64.29 -32.56
N LYS A 630 4.23 -63.10 -32.49
CA LYS A 630 4.63 -61.96 -31.63
C LYS A 630 6.10 -61.54 -31.84
N SER A 631 6.64 -61.73 -33.03
CA SER A 631 8.08 -61.59 -33.34
C SER A 631 8.43 -60.17 -33.79
N PHE A 632 8.32 -59.21 -32.87
CA PHE A 632 8.51 -57.78 -33.17
C PHE A 632 9.95 -57.44 -33.62
N GLU A 633 10.95 -58.21 -33.18
CA GLU A 633 12.33 -58.09 -33.67
C GLU A 633 12.47 -58.47 -35.15
N GLY A 634 11.82 -59.56 -35.58
CA GLY A 634 11.80 -59.94 -37.00
C GLY A 634 11.05 -58.93 -37.86
N LEU A 635 9.88 -58.49 -37.38
CA LEU A 635 9.07 -57.47 -38.02
C LEU A 635 9.84 -56.14 -38.19
N PHE A 636 10.63 -55.72 -37.19
CA PHE A 636 11.47 -54.53 -37.25
C PHE A 636 12.54 -54.64 -38.34
N TYR A 637 13.35 -55.70 -38.36
CA TYR A 637 14.41 -55.85 -39.37
C TYR A 637 13.85 -56.02 -40.79
N PHE A 638 12.72 -56.72 -40.95
CA PHE A 638 12.03 -56.85 -42.22
C PHE A 638 11.51 -55.50 -42.75
N LEU A 639 10.68 -54.81 -41.97
CA LEU A 639 10.10 -53.53 -42.38
C LEU A 639 11.17 -52.43 -42.55
N GLY A 640 12.28 -52.49 -41.81
CA GLY A 640 13.41 -51.57 -41.97
C GLY A 640 14.06 -51.59 -43.36
N SER A 641 13.99 -52.72 -44.08
CA SER A 641 14.44 -52.79 -45.48
C SER A 641 13.47 -52.18 -46.50
N ILE A 642 12.22 -51.91 -46.10
CA ILE A 642 11.11 -51.54 -47.01
C ILE A 642 10.58 -50.12 -46.73
N VAL A 643 10.61 -49.66 -45.48
CA VAL A 643 9.96 -48.41 -45.04
C VAL A 643 10.45 -47.15 -45.75
N ASN A 644 11.74 -47.10 -46.15
CA ASN A 644 12.31 -45.96 -46.87
C ASN A 644 11.86 -45.87 -48.35
N PHE A 645 11.20 -46.92 -48.88
CA PHE A 645 10.70 -47.00 -50.25
C PHE A 645 9.17 -47.10 -50.33
N SER A 646 8.50 -47.52 -49.25
CA SER A 646 7.04 -47.61 -49.17
C SER A 646 6.40 -46.26 -48.86
N GLN A 647 5.26 -45.98 -49.50
CA GLN A 647 4.37 -44.85 -49.18
C GLN A 647 3.11 -45.27 -48.38
N ASP A 648 2.99 -46.57 -48.04
CA ASP A 648 1.83 -47.14 -47.36
C ASP A 648 1.77 -46.71 -45.87
N PRO A 649 0.69 -46.04 -45.42
CA PRO A 649 0.52 -45.64 -44.02
C PRO A 649 0.60 -46.79 -43.01
N ASP A 650 0.11 -47.98 -43.35
CA ASP A 650 0.13 -49.13 -42.44
C ASP A 650 1.53 -49.72 -42.31
N VAL A 651 2.36 -49.68 -43.36
CA VAL A 651 3.78 -50.06 -43.29
C VAL A 651 4.56 -49.13 -42.36
N HIS A 652 4.35 -47.81 -42.47
CA HIS A 652 4.99 -46.83 -41.58
C HIS A 652 4.51 -46.99 -40.12
N PHE A 653 3.20 -47.18 -39.90
CA PHE A 653 2.64 -47.43 -38.56
C PHE A 653 3.16 -48.72 -37.92
N LYS A 654 3.15 -49.84 -38.67
CA LYS A 654 3.67 -51.14 -38.22
C LYS A 654 5.16 -51.09 -37.93
N TYR A 655 5.94 -50.32 -38.69
CA TYR A 655 7.36 -50.12 -38.43
C TYR A 655 7.61 -49.34 -37.13
N ILE A 656 6.90 -48.23 -36.91
CA ILE A 656 6.91 -47.49 -35.64
C ILE A 656 6.58 -48.43 -34.47
N GLN A 657 5.54 -49.24 -34.62
CA GLN A 657 5.13 -50.21 -33.59
C GLN A 657 6.18 -51.30 -33.32
N ALA A 658 6.86 -51.80 -34.34
CA ALA A 658 7.94 -52.77 -34.18
C ALA A 658 9.17 -52.13 -33.49
N ALA A 659 9.61 -50.96 -33.95
CA ALA A 659 10.74 -50.21 -33.41
C ALA A 659 10.54 -49.81 -31.94
N CYS A 660 9.31 -49.43 -31.55
CA CYS A 660 8.96 -49.18 -30.15
C CYS A 660 9.13 -50.44 -29.29
N LYS A 661 8.63 -51.60 -29.76
CA LYS A 661 8.68 -52.87 -29.02
C LYS A 661 10.08 -53.51 -28.98
N THR A 662 10.99 -53.13 -29.86
CA THR A 662 12.42 -53.54 -29.83
C THR A 662 13.32 -52.54 -29.09
N GLY A 663 12.79 -51.41 -28.62
CA GLY A 663 13.57 -50.37 -27.93
C GLY A 663 14.41 -49.47 -28.86
N GLN A 664 14.21 -49.53 -30.18
CA GLN A 664 14.98 -48.79 -31.18
C GLN A 664 14.48 -47.34 -31.35
N ILE A 665 14.49 -46.58 -30.24
CA ILE A 665 13.87 -45.25 -30.11
C ILE A 665 14.35 -44.23 -31.16
N LYS A 666 15.64 -44.23 -31.51
CA LYS A 666 16.19 -43.31 -32.51
C LYS A 666 15.59 -43.48 -33.90
N GLU A 667 15.18 -44.70 -34.25
CA GLU A 667 14.53 -45.01 -35.52
C GLU A 667 13.08 -44.52 -35.53
N VAL A 668 12.39 -44.62 -34.38
CA VAL A 668 11.07 -44.01 -34.16
C VAL A 668 11.15 -42.49 -34.30
N GLU A 669 12.16 -41.86 -33.69
CA GLU A 669 12.40 -40.41 -33.84
C GLU A 669 12.62 -40.01 -35.30
N ARG A 670 13.45 -40.76 -36.04
CA ARG A 670 13.72 -40.48 -37.46
C ARG A 670 12.44 -40.56 -38.29
N ILE A 671 11.69 -41.65 -38.20
CA ILE A 671 10.47 -41.83 -39.00
C ILE A 671 9.39 -40.81 -38.63
N CYS A 672 9.23 -40.45 -37.34
CA CYS A 672 8.29 -39.40 -36.93
C CYS A 672 8.66 -38.02 -37.51
N ARG A 673 9.95 -37.72 -37.67
CA ARG A 673 10.45 -36.45 -38.24
C ARG A 673 10.43 -36.43 -39.77
N GLU A 674 10.83 -37.51 -40.42
CA GLU A 674 11.09 -37.58 -41.88
C GLU A 674 9.89 -38.06 -42.70
N SER A 675 9.06 -38.97 -42.18
CA SER A 675 7.92 -39.51 -42.91
C SER A 675 6.71 -38.58 -42.87
N ASN A 676 5.97 -38.52 -43.98
CA ASN A 676 4.68 -37.84 -44.09
C ASN A 676 3.53 -38.85 -44.32
N CYS A 677 3.82 -40.15 -44.35
CA CYS A 677 2.90 -41.18 -44.84
C CYS A 677 2.07 -41.83 -43.73
N TYR A 678 2.44 -41.67 -42.45
CA TYR A 678 1.69 -42.26 -41.33
C TYR A 678 0.48 -41.41 -40.92
N ASP A 679 -0.55 -42.06 -40.38
CA ASP A 679 -1.69 -41.42 -39.71
C ASP A 679 -1.23 -40.77 -38.38
N PRO A 680 -1.30 -39.43 -38.24
CA PRO A 680 -0.82 -38.74 -37.05
C PRO A 680 -1.62 -39.07 -35.77
N GLU A 681 -2.94 -39.29 -35.86
CA GLU A 681 -3.76 -39.57 -34.69
C GLU A 681 -3.53 -40.99 -34.18
N ARG A 682 -3.46 -41.96 -35.10
CA ARG A 682 -3.18 -43.36 -34.80
C ARG A 682 -1.77 -43.55 -34.24
N VAL A 683 -0.77 -42.82 -34.77
CA VAL A 683 0.59 -42.78 -34.19
C VAL A 683 0.60 -42.07 -32.83
N LYS A 684 -0.03 -40.91 -32.67
CA LYS A 684 -0.14 -40.18 -31.40
C LYS A 684 -0.71 -41.07 -30.29
N ASN A 685 -1.82 -41.75 -30.56
CA ASN A 685 -2.50 -42.59 -29.58
C ASN A 685 -1.66 -43.83 -29.23
N PHE A 686 -1.05 -44.50 -30.23
CA PHE A 686 -0.14 -45.61 -29.97
C PHE A 686 1.09 -45.20 -29.14
N LEU A 687 1.70 -44.04 -29.41
CA LEU A 687 2.84 -43.52 -28.62
C LEU A 687 2.43 -43.16 -27.18
N LYS A 688 1.23 -42.63 -26.97
CA LYS A 688 0.64 -42.39 -25.63
C LYS A 688 0.44 -43.70 -24.85
N GLU A 689 0.06 -44.79 -25.51
CA GLU A 689 -0.06 -46.13 -24.91
C GLU A 689 1.31 -46.80 -24.65
N ALA A 690 2.27 -46.63 -25.56
CA ALA A 690 3.55 -47.34 -25.53
C ALA A 690 4.51 -46.93 -24.40
N LYS A 691 4.30 -45.75 -23.78
CA LYS A 691 5.06 -45.23 -22.63
C LYS A 691 6.59 -45.38 -22.76
N LEU A 692 7.12 -44.90 -23.90
CA LEU A 692 8.55 -44.93 -24.20
C LEU A 692 9.41 -44.25 -23.13
N THR A 693 10.64 -44.74 -22.94
CA THR A 693 11.62 -44.15 -22.01
C THR A 693 12.15 -42.79 -22.47
N ASP A 694 12.02 -42.46 -23.76
CA ASP A 694 12.17 -41.12 -24.30
C ASP A 694 10.87 -40.72 -25.02
N GLN A 695 10.38 -39.53 -24.71
CA GLN A 695 9.12 -38.99 -25.24
C GLN A 695 9.32 -38.09 -26.47
N LEU A 696 10.57 -37.83 -26.88
CA LEU A 696 10.88 -36.96 -28.03
C LEU A 696 10.12 -37.32 -29.33
N PRO A 697 9.89 -38.61 -29.69
CA PRO A 697 9.08 -38.93 -30.88
C PRO A 697 7.62 -38.48 -30.75
N LEU A 698 7.00 -38.60 -29.57
CA LEU A 698 5.63 -38.11 -29.32
C LEU A 698 5.56 -36.58 -29.38
N ILE A 699 6.58 -35.90 -28.86
CA ILE A 699 6.71 -34.44 -28.94
C ILE A 699 6.77 -33.97 -30.41
N ILE A 700 7.58 -34.63 -31.26
CA ILE A 700 7.72 -34.29 -32.68
C ILE A 700 6.38 -34.44 -33.42
N VAL A 701 5.65 -35.54 -33.20
CA VAL A 701 4.32 -35.74 -33.81
C VAL A 701 3.33 -34.68 -33.34
N CYS A 702 3.33 -34.33 -32.05
CA CYS A 702 2.36 -33.37 -31.52
C CYS A 702 2.65 -31.91 -31.90
N ASP A 703 3.92 -31.50 -32.01
CA ASP A 703 4.29 -30.16 -32.50
C ASP A 703 3.97 -30.00 -34.00
N ARG A 704 4.32 -31.01 -34.80
CA ARG A 704 4.17 -30.98 -36.27
C ARG A 704 2.72 -30.95 -36.76
N PHE A 705 1.79 -31.51 -35.97
CA PHE A 705 0.36 -31.59 -36.29
C PHE A 705 -0.52 -30.81 -35.28
N ASP A 706 0.05 -29.80 -34.61
CA ASP A 706 -0.63 -28.84 -33.70
C ASP A 706 -1.35 -29.43 -32.47
N PHE A 707 -1.13 -30.71 -32.15
CA PHE A 707 -1.66 -31.39 -30.96
C PHE A 707 -0.94 -31.00 -29.65
N VAL A 708 -0.48 -29.75 -29.51
CA VAL A 708 0.38 -29.29 -28.41
C VAL A 708 -0.34 -29.34 -27.04
N HIS A 709 -1.59 -28.91 -26.97
CA HIS A 709 -2.40 -29.01 -25.74
C HIS A 709 -2.57 -30.49 -25.32
N ASP A 710 -2.87 -31.35 -26.30
CA ASP A 710 -3.10 -32.79 -26.13
C ASP A 710 -1.82 -33.56 -25.71
N LEU A 711 -0.63 -32.99 -25.96
CA LEU A 711 0.67 -33.43 -25.47
C LEU A 711 0.91 -32.99 -24.00
N VAL A 712 0.67 -31.72 -23.68
CA VAL A 712 0.89 -31.15 -22.33
C VAL A 712 0.02 -31.87 -21.30
N LEU A 713 -1.27 -32.10 -21.60
CA LEU A 713 -2.17 -32.89 -20.76
C LEU A 713 -1.62 -34.29 -20.46
N TYR A 714 -1.02 -34.95 -21.44
CA TYR A 714 -0.48 -36.31 -21.30
C TYR A 714 0.84 -36.34 -20.51
N LEU A 715 1.78 -35.44 -20.81
CA LEU A 715 3.07 -35.38 -20.12
C LEU A 715 2.90 -35.01 -18.65
N TYR A 716 2.03 -34.04 -18.34
CA TYR A 716 1.76 -33.66 -16.95
C TYR A 716 1.11 -34.80 -16.15
N ARG A 717 0.07 -35.44 -16.69
CA ARG A 717 -0.62 -36.58 -16.03
C ARG A 717 0.26 -37.82 -15.78
N ASN A 718 1.40 -37.94 -16.45
CA ASN A 718 2.37 -39.02 -16.21
C ASN A 718 3.62 -38.55 -15.43
N ASN A 719 3.61 -37.35 -14.84
CA ASN A 719 4.74 -36.72 -14.11
C ASN A 719 6.00 -36.47 -14.96
N LEU A 720 5.86 -36.30 -16.28
CA LEU A 720 6.96 -36.15 -17.24
C LEU A 720 7.36 -34.69 -17.48
N GLN A 721 7.33 -33.84 -16.44
CA GLN A 721 7.52 -32.38 -16.51
C GLN A 721 8.82 -31.96 -17.25
N LYS A 722 9.92 -32.69 -17.05
CA LYS A 722 11.21 -32.45 -17.73
C LYS A 722 11.11 -32.48 -19.27
N TYR A 723 10.17 -33.25 -19.82
CA TYR A 723 9.94 -33.30 -21.27
C TYR A 723 9.17 -32.07 -21.79
N ILE A 724 8.38 -31.42 -20.94
CA ILE A 724 7.72 -30.13 -21.25
C ILE A 724 8.76 -29.01 -21.29
N GLU A 725 9.69 -28.98 -20.33
CA GLU A 725 10.89 -28.11 -20.39
C GLU A 725 11.69 -28.32 -21.69
N ILE A 726 12.03 -29.58 -22.01
CA ILE A 726 12.82 -29.91 -23.21
C ILE A 726 12.10 -29.49 -24.50
N TYR A 727 10.77 -29.65 -24.57
CA TYR A 727 9.99 -29.20 -25.72
C TYR A 727 10.16 -27.69 -25.96
N VAL A 728 9.92 -26.86 -24.95
CA VAL A 728 9.97 -25.40 -25.13
C VAL A 728 11.41 -24.88 -25.23
N GLN A 729 12.38 -25.49 -24.54
CA GLN A 729 13.78 -25.07 -24.60
C GLN A 729 14.50 -25.47 -25.90
N LYS A 730 14.17 -26.64 -26.48
CA LYS A 730 14.99 -27.27 -27.54
C LYS A 730 14.26 -27.61 -28.83
N VAL A 731 12.93 -27.65 -28.83
CA VAL A 731 12.14 -27.98 -30.03
C VAL A 731 11.46 -26.73 -30.58
N ASN A 732 10.65 -26.04 -29.77
CA ASN A 732 9.87 -24.90 -30.26
C ASN A 732 9.54 -23.86 -29.15
N PRO A 733 10.43 -22.88 -28.91
CA PRO A 733 10.20 -21.83 -27.91
C PRO A 733 8.96 -20.97 -28.18
N SER A 734 8.57 -20.80 -29.45
CA SER A 734 7.44 -19.94 -29.84
C SER A 734 6.09 -20.41 -29.28
N ARG A 735 5.95 -21.71 -28.99
CA ARG A 735 4.70 -22.30 -28.47
C ARG A 735 4.54 -22.20 -26.95
N LEU A 736 5.43 -21.49 -26.25
CA LEU A 736 5.35 -21.26 -24.81
C LEU A 736 3.95 -20.79 -24.32
N PRO A 737 3.27 -19.82 -24.97
CA PRO A 737 1.95 -19.36 -24.51
C PRO A 737 0.90 -20.49 -24.46
N VAL A 738 0.86 -21.33 -25.51
CA VAL A 738 -0.07 -22.46 -25.62
C VAL A 738 0.26 -23.56 -24.61
N VAL A 739 1.56 -23.80 -24.35
CA VAL A 739 2.01 -24.74 -23.32
C VAL A 739 1.63 -24.28 -21.92
N ILE A 740 1.78 -22.99 -21.61
CA ILE A 740 1.37 -22.41 -20.33
C ILE A 740 -0.15 -22.48 -20.16
N GLY A 741 -0.91 -22.16 -21.21
CA GLY A 741 -2.37 -22.35 -21.22
C GLY A 741 -2.74 -23.80 -20.88
N GLY A 742 -2.14 -24.77 -21.55
CA GLY A 742 -2.37 -26.19 -21.28
C GLY A 742 -1.89 -26.69 -19.91
N LEU A 743 -0.93 -26.02 -19.26
CA LEU A 743 -0.52 -26.31 -17.88
C LEU A 743 -1.50 -25.71 -16.85
N LEU A 744 -2.03 -24.53 -17.12
CA LEU A 744 -3.06 -23.89 -16.29
C LEU A 744 -4.38 -24.66 -16.33
N ASP A 745 -4.72 -25.29 -17.46
CA ASP A 745 -5.91 -26.16 -17.61
C ASP A 745 -5.84 -27.48 -16.81
N VAL A 746 -4.73 -27.75 -16.10
CA VAL A 746 -4.58 -28.92 -15.20
C VAL A 746 -4.13 -28.51 -13.79
N ASP A 747 -4.38 -27.26 -13.39
CA ASP A 747 -4.01 -26.67 -12.09
C ASP A 747 -2.55 -26.95 -11.71
N CYS A 748 -1.63 -26.77 -12.67
CA CYS A 748 -0.21 -26.94 -12.43
C CYS A 748 0.32 -25.94 -11.38
N SER A 749 1.15 -26.44 -10.45
CA SER A 749 1.80 -25.63 -9.41
C SER A 749 2.52 -24.42 -10.01
N GLU A 750 2.19 -23.21 -9.53
CA GLU A 750 2.63 -21.97 -10.16
C GLU A 750 4.15 -21.88 -10.33
N ASP A 751 4.93 -22.45 -9.41
CA ASP A 751 6.39 -22.34 -9.42
C ASP A 751 7.03 -23.12 -10.57
N VAL A 752 6.39 -24.20 -11.05
CA VAL A 752 6.81 -24.88 -12.28
C VAL A 752 6.59 -23.97 -13.49
N ILE A 753 5.48 -23.23 -13.53
CA ILE A 753 5.18 -22.28 -14.61
C ILE A 753 6.13 -21.08 -14.56
N LYS A 754 6.35 -20.49 -13.37
CA LYS A 754 7.29 -19.37 -13.15
C LYS A 754 8.71 -19.76 -13.57
N ASN A 755 9.21 -20.92 -13.15
CA ASN A 755 10.53 -21.42 -13.55
C ASN A 755 10.62 -21.64 -15.06
N LEU A 756 9.60 -22.24 -15.69
CA LEU A 756 9.60 -22.51 -17.13
C LEU A 756 9.58 -21.22 -17.96
N ILE A 757 8.88 -20.16 -17.51
CA ILE A 757 8.97 -18.80 -18.10
C ILE A 757 10.39 -18.22 -17.94
N LEU A 758 10.97 -18.29 -16.73
CA LEU A 758 12.27 -17.68 -16.42
C LEU A 758 13.45 -18.32 -17.17
N VAL A 759 13.37 -19.63 -17.47
CA VAL A 759 14.41 -20.36 -18.20
C VAL A 759 14.33 -20.14 -19.72
N VAL A 760 13.12 -19.96 -20.28
CA VAL A 760 12.92 -19.71 -21.72
C VAL A 760 13.15 -18.23 -22.04
N ARG A 761 14.42 -17.81 -22.08
CA ARG A 761 14.79 -16.42 -22.41
C ARG A 761 14.64 -16.10 -23.91
N GLY A 762 13.44 -15.67 -24.30
CA GLY A 762 13.20 -14.76 -25.42
C GLY A 762 13.07 -15.38 -26.82
N GLN A 763 11.91 -15.98 -27.13
CA GLN A 763 11.48 -16.24 -28.53
C GLN A 763 9.96 -16.52 -28.66
N PHE A 764 9.11 -15.79 -27.93
CA PHE A 764 7.64 -15.92 -27.94
C PHE A 764 6.97 -14.53 -27.81
N SER A 765 5.68 -14.43 -28.13
CA SER A 765 4.90 -13.19 -28.04
C SER A 765 4.45 -12.92 -26.59
N THR A 766 4.73 -11.72 -26.07
CA THR A 766 4.23 -11.28 -24.76
C THR A 766 2.70 -11.17 -24.76
N ASP A 767 2.09 -10.62 -25.80
CA ASP A 767 0.63 -10.46 -25.91
C ASP A 767 -0.10 -11.81 -25.87
N GLU A 768 0.41 -12.83 -26.56
CA GLU A 768 -0.19 -14.18 -26.56
C GLU A 768 -0.10 -14.85 -25.19
N LEU A 769 1.03 -14.69 -24.49
CA LEU A 769 1.19 -15.20 -23.12
C LEU A 769 0.24 -14.49 -22.15
N VAL A 770 0.16 -13.17 -22.23
CA VAL A 770 -0.76 -12.36 -21.41
C VAL A 770 -2.21 -12.76 -21.69
N ALA A 771 -2.60 -12.95 -22.96
CA ALA A 771 -3.96 -13.32 -23.34
C ALA A 771 -4.37 -14.73 -22.84
N GLU A 772 -3.53 -15.76 -23.00
CA GLU A 772 -3.84 -17.12 -22.52
C GLU A 772 -3.89 -17.20 -20.98
N VAL A 773 -3.12 -16.38 -20.27
CA VAL A 773 -3.17 -16.31 -18.79
C VAL A 773 -4.36 -15.45 -18.30
N GLU A 774 -4.70 -14.36 -19.00
CA GLU A 774 -5.85 -13.49 -18.72
C GLU A 774 -7.19 -14.22 -18.92
N LYS A 775 -7.32 -14.97 -20.01
CA LYS A 775 -8.47 -15.84 -20.33
C LYS A 775 -8.79 -16.86 -19.23
N ARG A 776 -7.81 -17.19 -18.38
CA ARG A 776 -7.92 -18.11 -17.23
C ARG A 776 -7.96 -17.41 -15.87
N ASN A 777 -8.01 -16.08 -15.84
CA ASN A 777 -7.98 -15.24 -14.63
C ASN A 777 -6.74 -15.46 -13.72
N ARG A 778 -5.60 -15.88 -14.28
CA ARG A 778 -4.35 -16.16 -13.51
C ARG A 778 -3.25 -15.11 -13.69
N LEU A 779 -3.61 -13.91 -14.18
CA LEU A 779 -2.68 -12.82 -14.55
C LEU A 779 -1.56 -12.53 -13.52
N LYS A 780 -1.87 -12.61 -12.22
CA LYS A 780 -0.90 -12.35 -11.13
C LYS A 780 0.32 -13.28 -11.14
N LEU A 781 0.24 -14.46 -11.76
CA LEU A 781 1.36 -15.38 -11.90
C LEU A 781 2.54 -14.78 -12.67
N LEU A 782 2.26 -13.89 -13.64
CA LEU A 782 3.28 -13.23 -14.47
C LEU A 782 3.98 -12.06 -13.76
N LEU A 783 3.52 -11.63 -12.58
CA LEU A 783 3.98 -10.40 -11.93
C LEU A 783 5.52 -10.33 -11.76
N PRO A 784 6.22 -11.32 -11.17
CA PRO A 784 7.67 -11.22 -10.95
C PRO A 784 8.47 -11.22 -12.25
N TRP A 785 7.90 -11.78 -13.33
CA TRP A 785 8.52 -11.78 -14.65
C TRP A 785 8.34 -10.41 -15.33
N LEU A 786 7.15 -9.83 -15.30
CA LEU A 786 6.87 -8.50 -15.85
C LEU A 786 7.66 -7.40 -15.15
N GLU A 787 7.76 -7.45 -13.81
CA GLU A 787 8.61 -6.55 -13.01
C GLU A 787 10.09 -6.68 -13.40
N ALA A 788 10.60 -7.91 -13.55
CA ALA A 788 11.97 -8.14 -14.00
C ALA A 788 12.22 -7.61 -15.42
N ARG A 789 11.26 -7.77 -16.36
CA ARG A 789 11.36 -7.25 -17.73
C ARG A 789 11.39 -5.72 -17.79
N ILE A 790 10.69 -5.04 -16.88
CA ILE A 790 10.74 -3.57 -16.76
C ILE A 790 12.04 -3.12 -16.07
N HIS A 791 12.57 -3.89 -15.11
CA HIS A 791 13.91 -3.64 -14.55
C HIS A 791 15.05 -3.90 -15.57
N GLU A 792 14.86 -4.81 -16.52
CA GLU A 792 15.71 -4.99 -17.72
C GLU A 792 15.56 -3.84 -18.74
N GLY A 793 14.67 -2.86 -18.51
CA GLY A 793 14.48 -1.69 -19.39
C GLY A 793 13.60 -1.93 -20.62
N CYS A 794 12.69 -2.91 -20.58
CA CYS A 794 11.82 -3.22 -21.71
C CYS A 794 10.69 -2.19 -21.90
N GLU A 795 10.72 -1.42 -22.99
CA GLU A 795 9.72 -0.39 -23.35
C GLU A 795 8.41 -0.96 -23.95
N GLU A 796 8.23 -2.28 -23.99
CA GLU A 796 7.12 -2.93 -24.70
C GLU A 796 5.73 -2.58 -24.10
N PRO A 797 4.77 -2.08 -24.89
CA PRO A 797 3.43 -1.76 -24.40
C PRO A 797 2.67 -2.97 -23.86
N ALA A 798 2.86 -4.16 -24.42
CA ALA A 798 2.23 -5.41 -23.95
C ALA A 798 2.62 -5.73 -22.50
N THR A 799 3.92 -5.73 -22.20
CA THR A 799 4.48 -5.89 -20.85
C THR A 799 3.89 -4.86 -19.88
N HIS A 800 3.82 -3.60 -20.28
CA HIS A 800 3.29 -2.51 -19.45
C HIS A 800 1.77 -2.55 -19.24
N ASN A 801 1.00 -2.92 -20.27
CA ASN A 801 -0.44 -3.13 -20.20
C ASN A 801 -0.79 -4.27 -19.23
N ALA A 802 -0.05 -5.38 -19.30
CA ALA A 802 -0.23 -6.50 -18.38
C ALA A 802 0.06 -6.11 -16.93
N LEU A 803 1.16 -5.38 -16.68
CA LEU A 803 1.49 -4.92 -15.34
C LEU A 803 0.46 -3.91 -14.79
N ALA A 804 -0.02 -2.97 -15.63
CA ALA A 804 -1.09 -2.05 -15.25
C ALA A 804 -2.34 -2.81 -14.77
N LYS A 805 -2.83 -3.78 -15.55
CA LYS A 805 -3.94 -4.66 -15.17
C LYS A 805 -3.67 -5.34 -13.82
N ILE A 806 -2.49 -5.93 -13.62
CA ILE A 806 -2.16 -6.66 -12.39
C ILE A 806 -2.09 -5.75 -11.16
N TYR A 807 -1.58 -4.52 -11.28
CA TYR A 807 -1.56 -3.54 -10.19
C TYR A 807 -2.95 -2.99 -9.84
N ILE A 808 -3.82 -2.81 -10.83
CA ILE A 808 -5.26 -2.52 -10.61
C ILE A 808 -5.92 -3.69 -9.87
N ASP A 809 -5.75 -4.93 -10.36
CA ASP A 809 -6.28 -6.16 -9.76
C ASP A 809 -5.72 -6.50 -8.38
N SER A 810 -4.61 -5.88 -7.98
CA SER A 810 -3.95 -6.08 -6.68
C SER A 810 -4.01 -4.85 -5.78
N ASN A 811 -4.63 -3.77 -6.23
CA ASN A 811 -4.68 -2.47 -5.57
C ASN A 811 -3.30 -1.97 -5.09
N ASN A 812 -2.23 -2.29 -5.83
CA ASN A 812 -0.86 -1.91 -5.47
C ASN A 812 -0.52 -0.55 -6.11
N ASN A 813 -0.94 0.53 -5.45
CA ASN A 813 -0.66 1.92 -5.86
C ASN A 813 -0.94 2.22 -7.35
N PRO A 814 -2.05 1.75 -7.95
CA PRO A 814 -2.25 1.78 -9.41
C PRO A 814 -2.22 3.20 -9.98
N GLU A 815 -2.75 4.21 -9.27
CA GLU A 815 -2.67 5.61 -9.71
C GLU A 815 -1.22 6.07 -9.93
N ARG A 816 -0.29 5.68 -9.04
CA ARG A 816 1.13 6.05 -9.17
C ARG A 816 1.74 5.46 -10.44
N PHE A 817 1.47 4.19 -10.71
CA PHE A 817 1.94 3.54 -11.95
C PHE A 817 1.34 4.19 -13.21
N LEU A 818 0.04 4.50 -13.18
CA LEU A 818 -0.64 5.15 -14.31
C LEU A 818 -0.14 6.57 -14.57
N ARG A 819 0.30 7.31 -13.55
CA ARG A 819 0.89 8.66 -13.69
C ARG A 819 2.37 8.63 -14.06
N GLU A 820 3.17 7.71 -13.51
CA GLU A 820 4.63 7.69 -13.70
C GLU A 820 5.09 6.91 -14.95
N ASN A 821 4.31 5.94 -15.44
CA ASN A 821 4.75 5.09 -16.56
C ASN A 821 4.30 5.63 -17.95
N PRO A 822 5.24 5.90 -18.88
CA PRO A 822 4.91 6.44 -20.20
C PRO A 822 4.60 5.38 -21.27
N TYR A 823 4.83 4.09 -21.01
CA TYR A 823 4.89 3.05 -22.04
C TYR A 823 3.61 2.20 -22.21
N TYR A 824 2.70 2.19 -21.23
CA TYR A 824 1.40 1.51 -21.39
C TYR A 824 0.48 2.22 -22.41
N ASP A 825 -0.42 1.47 -23.05
CA ASP A 825 -1.49 1.99 -23.90
C ASP A 825 -2.68 2.43 -23.04
N SER A 826 -2.88 3.75 -22.96
CA SER A 826 -3.97 4.37 -22.22
C SER A 826 -5.37 3.95 -22.65
N ARG A 827 -5.60 3.61 -23.92
CA ARG A 827 -6.92 3.17 -24.40
C ARG A 827 -7.22 1.74 -23.98
N VAL A 828 -6.23 0.84 -24.04
CA VAL A 828 -6.38 -0.55 -23.57
C VAL A 828 -6.54 -0.61 -22.06
N VAL A 829 -5.74 0.16 -21.32
CA VAL A 829 -5.77 0.17 -19.84
C VAL A 829 -6.98 0.93 -19.30
N GLY A 830 -7.35 2.09 -19.87
CA GLY A 830 -8.54 2.86 -19.49
C GLY A 830 -9.82 2.03 -19.62
N LYS A 831 -10.00 1.34 -20.74
CA LYS A 831 -11.14 0.44 -21.00
C LYS A 831 -11.18 -0.79 -20.09
N TYR A 832 -10.05 -1.16 -19.49
CA TYR A 832 -10.00 -2.18 -18.44
C TYR A 832 -10.42 -1.63 -17.07
N CYS A 833 -10.01 -0.39 -16.77
CA CYS A 833 -10.39 0.33 -15.55
C CYS A 833 -11.89 0.62 -15.48
N GLU A 834 -12.54 0.98 -16.59
CA GLU A 834 -13.98 1.30 -16.69
C GLU A 834 -14.91 0.37 -15.89
N LYS A 835 -14.62 -0.94 -15.90
CA LYS A 835 -15.45 -1.97 -15.26
C LYS A 835 -15.09 -2.28 -13.81
N ARG A 836 -14.04 -1.65 -13.27
CA ARG A 836 -13.43 -1.96 -11.97
C ARG A 836 -13.35 -0.72 -11.08
N ASP A 837 -12.75 0.34 -11.61
CA ASP A 837 -12.62 1.65 -10.97
C ASP A 837 -12.65 2.75 -12.05
N PRO A 838 -13.80 3.42 -12.24
CA PRO A 838 -13.93 4.53 -13.18
C PRO A 838 -13.01 5.73 -12.87
N HIS A 839 -12.52 5.89 -11.63
CA HIS A 839 -11.57 6.96 -11.31
C HIS A 839 -10.17 6.66 -11.85
N LEU A 840 -9.71 5.41 -11.74
CA LEU A 840 -8.45 4.97 -12.38
C LEU A 840 -8.56 5.02 -13.92
N ALA A 841 -9.75 4.82 -14.48
CA ALA A 841 -10.00 5.03 -15.91
C ALA A 841 -9.75 6.48 -16.32
N CYS A 842 -10.23 7.46 -15.54
CA CYS A 842 -9.94 8.88 -15.78
C CYS A 842 -8.43 9.15 -15.80
N VAL A 843 -7.65 8.59 -14.87
CA VAL A 843 -6.20 8.80 -14.79
C VAL A 843 -5.46 8.17 -15.98
N ALA A 844 -5.86 6.96 -16.39
CA ALA A 844 -5.30 6.30 -17.56
C ALA A 844 -5.57 7.07 -18.86
N TYR A 845 -6.79 7.60 -19.02
CA TYR A 845 -7.17 8.42 -20.17
C TYR A 845 -6.58 9.85 -20.14
N GLU A 846 -6.40 10.45 -18.95
CA GLU A 846 -5.71 11.75 -18.74
C GLU A 846 -4.27 11.68 -19.28
N ARG A 847 -3.53 10.61 -18.99
CA ARG A 847 -2.17 10.38 -19.55
C ARG A 847 -2.17 10.04 -21.04
N GLY A 848 -3.30 9.59 -21.57
CA GLY A 848 -3.47 9.16 -22.96
C GLY A 848 -3.97 10.23 -23.92
N GLN A 849 -4.43 11.38 -23.40
CA GLN A 849 -5.18 12.37 -24.17
C GLN A 849 -6.40 11.74 -24.89
N CYS A 850 -7.04 10.76 -24.26
CA CYS A 850 -8.25 10.11 -24.76
C CYS A 850 -9.49 10.90 -24.31
N ASP A 851 -9.56 12.15 -24.78
CA ASP A 851 -10.48 13.17 -24.29
C ASP A 851 -11.96 12.73 -24.36
N GLN A 852 -12.37 12.08 -25.46
CA GLN A 852 -13.75 11.64 -25.66
C GLN A 852 -14.13 10.45 -24.76
N GLU A 853 -13.25 9.46 -24.60
CA GLU A 853 -13.45 8.34 -23.68
C GLU A 853 -13.53 8.80 -22.22
N LEU A 854 -12.67 9.74 -21.82
CA LEU A 854 -12.70 10.34 -20.48
C LEU A 854 -14.03 11.05 -20.20
N ILE A 855 -14.53 11.85 -21.14
CA ILE A 855 -15.85 12.50 -21.04
C ILE A 855 -16.96 11.46 -20.86
N ASN A 856 -16.98 10.43 -21.70
CA ASN A 856 -18.03 9.40 -21.66
C ASN A 856 -18.05 8.67 -20.31
N VAL A 857 -16.89 8.21 -19.82
CA VAL A 857 -16.78 7.51 -18.53
C VAL A 857 -17.17 8.40 -17.36
N CYS A 858 -16.78 9.68 -17.39
CA CYS A 858 -17.18 10.64 -16.36
C CYS A 858 -18.69 10.91 -16.35
N ASN A 859 -19.32 10.99 -17.51
CA ASN A 859 -20.77 11.19 -17.64
C ASN A 859 -21.55 9.96 -17.15
N GLU A 860 -21.19 8.76 -17.60
CA GLU A 860 -21.84 7.50 -17.20
C GLU A 860 -21.72 7.21 -15.69
N ASN A 861 -20.57 7.53 -15.09
CA ASN A 861 -20.28 7.24 -13.68
C ASN A 861 -20.46 8.46 -12.75
N SER A 862 -21.02 9.57 -13.25
CA SER A 862 -21.22 10.83 -12.51
C SER A 862 -19.95 11.44 -11.87
N LEU A 863 -18.77 11.18 -12.44
CA LEU A 863 -17.47 11.69 -11.93
C LEU A 863 -17.20 13.15 -12.34
N PHE A 864 -18.21 14.01 -12.24
CA PHE A 864 -18.15 15.41 -12.66
C PHE A 864 -17.05 16.24 -11.96
N LYS A 865 -16.64 15.84 -10.74
CA LYS A 865 -15.49 16.43 -10.02
C LYS A 865 -14.13 16.07 -10.64
N SER A 866 -14.00 14.90 -11.26
CA SER A 866 -12.79 14.52 -12.00
C SER A 866 -12.76 15.21 -13.36
N LEU A 867 -13.91 15.23 -14.05
CA LEU A 867 -14.08 15.89 -15.34
C LEU A 867 -13.82 17.41 -15.26
N SER A 868 -14.36 18.09 -14.25
CA SER A 868 -14.16 19.54 -14.08
C SER A 868 -12.68 19.92 -13.95
N ARG A 869 -11.90 19.18 -13.15
CA ARG A 869 -10.45 19.36 -13.02
C ARG A 869 -9.71 19.11 -14.33
N TYR A 870 -10.11 18.08 -15.09
CA TYR A 870 -9.48 17.75 -16.37
C TYR A 870 -9.72 18.86 -17.41
N LEU A 871 -10.96 19.31 -17.59
CA LEU A 871 -11.33 20.36 -18.56
C LEU A 871 -10.60 21.69 -18.28
N VAL A 872 -10.46 22.06 -17.01
CA VAL A 872 -9.75 23.28 -16.57
C VAL A 872 -8.25 23.19 -16.92
N ARG A 873 -7.59 22.08 -16.59
CA ARG A 873 -6.17 21.83 -16.88
C ARG A 873 -5.85 21.67 -18.37
N ARG A 874 -6.77 21.06 -19.13
CA ARG A 874 -6.57 20.75 -20.56
C ARG A 874 -6.52 22.00 -21.43
N LYS A 875 -7.11 23.11 -20.97
CA LYS A 875 -7.12 24.45 -21.62
C LYS A 875 -7.64 24.48 -23.07
N ASP A 876 -8.37 23.45 -23.51
CA ASP A 876 -8.81 23.26 -24.90
C ASP A 876 -10.22 23.84 -25.16
N PRO A 877 -10.38 24.86 -26.02
CA PRO A 877 -11.69 25.44 -26.35
C PRO A 877 -12.66 24.49 -27.09
N GLU A 878 -12.16 23.57 -27.93
CA GLU A 878 -13.03 22.65 -28.68
C GLU A 878 -13.64 21.60 -27.74
N LEU A 879 -12.83 21.14 -26.78
CA LEU A 879 -13.28 20.25 -25.71
C LEU A 879 -14.37 20.91 -24.87
N TRP A 880 -14.16 22.16 -24.42
CA TRP A 880 -15.17 22.94 -23.69
C TRP A 880 -16.45 23.14 -24.50
N ALA A 881 -16.35 23.46 -25.79
CA ALA A 881 -17.50 23.63 -26.67
C ALA A 881 -18.33 22.34 -26.79
N SER A 882 -17.67 21.16 -26.88
CA SER A 882 -18.36 19.87 -26.99
C SER A 882 -19.16 19.49 -25.73
N VAL A 883 -18.68 19.87 -24.55
CA VAL A 883 -19.30 19.48 -23.27
C VAL A 883 -20.35 20.49 -22.80
N LEU A 884 -20.19 21.79 -23.14
CA LEU A 884 -21.15 22.85 -22.80
C LEU A 884 -22.37 22.94 -23.75
N LEU A 885 -22.50 22.02 -24.73
CA LEU A 885 -23.66 21.96 -25.63
C LEU A 885 -24.99 21.85 -24.87
N GLU A 886 -26.01 22.56 -25.37
CA GLU A 886 -27.37 22.57 -24.78
C GLU A 886 -28.05 21.19 -24.80
N SER A 887 -27.65 20.33 -25.74
CA SER A 887 -28.14 18.95 -25.89
C SER A 887 -27.53 17.97 -24.88
N ASN A 888 -26.51 18.38 -24.10
CA ASN A 888 -25.87 17.52 -23.10
C ASN A 888 -26.68 17.49 -21.79
N PRO A 889 -27.31 16.36 -21.39
CA PRO A 889 -28.07 16.28 -20.14
C PRO A 889 -27.19 16.46 -18.89
N TYR A 890 -25.87 16.31 -19.01
CA TYR A 890 -24.91 16.45 -17.92
C TYR A 890 -24.29 17.86 -17.81
N ARG A 891 -24.73 18.83 -18.64
CA ARG A 891 -24.24 20.22 -18.66
C ARG A 891 -24.27 20.88 -17.27
N ARG A 892 -25.40 20.80 -16.55
CA ARG A 892 -25.56 21.48 -15.25
C ARG A 892 -24.73 20.86 -14.10
N PRO A 893 -24.79 19.54 -13.82
CA PRO A 893 -23.97 18.94 -12.76
C PRO A 893 -22.46 19.17 -12.92
N LEU A 894 -21.98 19.26 -14.16
CA LEU A 894 -20.59 19.60 -14.44
C LEU A 894 -20.27 21.06 -14.11
N ILE A 895 -21.09 22.02 -14.57
CA ILE A 895 -20.91 23.44 -14.26
C ILE A 895 -20.86 23.66 -12.74
N ASP A 896 -21.80 23.06 -12.01
CA ASP A 896 -21.83 23.15 -10.54
C ASP A 896 -20.52 22.62 -9.91
N GLN A 897 -19.89 21.58 -10.47
CA GLN A 897 -18.60 21.05 -10.00
C GLN A 897 -17.35 21.81 -10.49
N VAL A 898 -17.42 22.50 -11.62
CA VAL A 898 -16.39 23.48 -12.04
C VAL A 898 -16.36 24.64 -11.04
N VAL A 899 -17.53 25.18 -10.71
CA VAL A 899 -17.74 26.33 -9.82
C VAL A 899 -17.60 25.97 -8.32
N GLN A 900 -17.69 24.69 -7.93
CA GLN A 900 -17.48 24.26 -6.53
C GLN A 900 -16.08 23.70 -6.24
N THR A 901 -15.49 22.94 -7.18
CA THR A 901 -14.21 22.23 -6.93
C THR A 901 -13.04 22.81 -7.73
N ALA A 902 -13.09 22.76 -9.05
CA ALA A 902 -11.85 22.85 -9.84
C ALA A 902 -11.13 24.20 -9.65
N LEU A 903 -11.91 25.28 -9.64
CA LEU A 903 -11.40 26.66 -9.60
C LEU A 903 -11.05 27.15 -8.19
N SER A 904 -11.30 26.36 -7.14
CA SER A 904 -10.79 26.61 -5.78
C SER A 904 -9.46 25.89 -5.51
N GLU A 905 -9.08 24.93 -6.37
CA GLU A 905 -7.82 24.18 -6.29
C GLU A 905 -6.75 24.74 -7.26
N THR A 906 -7.17 25.40 -8.35
CA THR A 906 -6.30 26.08 -9.33
C THR A 906 -5.70 27.39 -8.81
N GLN A 907 -4.42 27.64 -9.13
CA GLN A 907 -3.70 28.91 -8.90
C GLN A 907 -3.19 29.57 -10.21
N ASP A 908 -3.50 29.00 -11.37
CA ASP A 908 -3.08 29.51 -12.68
C ASP A 908 -4.12 30.49 -13.28
N PRO A 909 -3.76 31.76 -13.55
CA PRO A 909 -4.65 32.73 -14.23
C PRO A 909 -5.10 32.31 -15.64
N GLU A 910 -4.33 31.50 -16.36
CA GLU A 910 -4.70 31.04 -17.71
C GLU A 910 -5.85 30.03 -17.69
N GLU A 911 -5.81 29.06 -16.76
CA GLU A 911 -6.88 28.07 -16.57
C GLU A 911 -8.23 28.76 -16.29
N VAL A 912 -8.20 29.78 -15.44
CA VAL A 912 -9.35 30.66 -15.16
C VAL A 912 -9.78 31.41 -16.42
N SER A 913 -8.85 32.03 -17.15
CA SER A 913 -9.16 32.82 -18.37
C SER A 913 -9.78 31.97 -19.49
N VAL A 914 -9.31 30.75 -19.70
CA VAL A 914 -9.89 29.83 -20.71
C VAL A 914 -11.29 29.39 -20.29
N THR A 915 -11.48 29.02 -19.01
CA THR A 915 -12.79 28.61 -18.49
C THR A 915 -13.83 29.75 -18.60
N VAL A 916 -13.44 30.98 -18.24
CA VAL A 916 -14.29 32.18 -18.41
C VAL A 916 -14.66 32.42 -19.88
N LYS A 917 -13.70 32.31 -20.81
CA LYS A 917 -13.98 32.45 -22.25
C LYS A 917 -14.97 31.38 -22.74
N ALA A 918 -14.79 30.13 -22.32
CA ALA A 918 -15.70 29.04 -22.67
C ALA A 918 -17.15 29.31 -22.20
N PHE A 919 -17.34 29.80 -20.97
CA PHE A 919 -18.65 30.15 -20.43
C PHE A 919 -19.28 31.36 -21.16
N MET A 920 -18.47 32.36 -21.55
CA MET A 920 -18.93 33.47 -22.40
C MET A 920 -19.33 33.03 -23.81
N THR A 921 -18.61 32.06 -24.41
CA THR A 921 -18.95 31.51 -25.73
C THR A 921 -20.17 30.58 -25.69
N ALA A 922 -20.45 29.96 -24.55
CA ALA A 922 -21.62 29.10 -24.33
C ALA A 922 -22.89 29.84 -23.83
N ASP A 923 -22.85 31.18 -23.77
CA ASP A 923 -23.91 32.09 -23.33
C ASP A 923 -24.52 31.74 -21.94
N LEU A 924 -23.63 31.54 -20.95
CA LEU A 924 -23.98 31.19 -19.56
C LEU A 924 -23.67 32.33 -18.56
N PRO A 925 -24.42 33.45 -18.56
CA PRO A 925 -24.06 34.63 -17.80
C PRO A 925 -24.26 34.50 -16.28
N ASN A 926 -25.26 33.73 -15.83
CA ASN A 926 -25.55 33.58 -14.39
C ASN A 926 -24.51 32.68 -13.72
N GLU A 927 -24.17 31.58 -14.38
CA GLU A 927 -23.15 30.62 -13.98
C GLU A 927 -21.76 31.27 -14.02
N LEU A 928 -21.52 32.20 -14.95
CA LEU A 928 -20.31 33.01 -15.00
C LEU A 928 -20.23 34.01 -13.83
N ILE A 929 -21.36 34.55 -13.35
CA ILE A 929 -21.40 35.36 -12.12
C ILE A 929 -21.05 34.50 -10.90
N GLU A 930 -21.70 33.34 -10.71
CA GLU A 930 -21.38 32.42 -9.60
C GLU A 930 -19.91 31.95 -9.59
N LEU A 931 -19.33 31.78 -10.79
CA LEU A 931 -17.91 31.46 -11.00
C LEU A 931 -17.00 32.62 -10.58
N LEU A 932 -17.27 33.83 -11.09
CA LEU A 932 -16.45 35.01 -10.85
C LEU A 932 -16.59 35.54 -9.42
N GLU A 933 -17.77 35.42 -8.80
CA GLU A 933 -17.98 35.72 -7.38
C GLU A 933 -16.96 34.97 -6.51
N LYS A 934 -16.89 33.64 -6.63
CA LYS A 934 -15.97 32.84 -5.79
C LYS A 934 -14.50 33.12 -6.08
N ILE A 935 -14.12 33.26 -7.35
CA ILE A 935 -12.72 33.52 -7.72
C ILE A 935 -12.26 34.89 -7.22
N VAL A 936 -13.09 35.92 -7.31
CA VAL A 936 -12.70 37.29 -6.97
C VAL A 936 -12.94 37.61 -5.48
N LEU A 937 -13.95 37.02 -4.84
CA LEU A 937 -14.35 37.35 -3.46
C LEU A 937 -13.83 36.36 -2.41
N ASP A 938 -13.70 35.06 -2.74
CA ASP A 938 -13.27 34.03 -1.78
C ASP A 938 -11.77 33.63 -1.95
N ASN A 939 -11.21 33.75 -3.15
CA ASN A 939 -9.82 33.35 -3.43
C ASN A 939 -8.85 34.56 -3.49
N SER A 940 -8.02 34.68 -2.46
CA SER A 940 -7.11 35.83 -2.27
C SER A 940 -6.01 35.99 -3.33
N VAL A 941 -5.76 35.00 -4.18
CA VAL A 941 -4.76 35.09 -5.27
C VAL A 941 -5.32 35.87 -6.47
N PHE A 942 -6.63 35.81 -6.70
CA PHE A 942 -7.27 36.41 -7.87
C PHE A 942 -8.11 37.66 -7.55
N SER A 943 -8.33 37.95 -6.26
CA SER A 943 -9.07 39.13 -5.81
C SER A 943 -8.50 40.45 -6.35
N GLU A 944 -7.18 40.59 -6.47
CA GLU A 944 -6.54 41.81 -7.01
C GLU A 944 -6.57 41.90 -8.55
N HIS A 945 -7.04 40.89 -9.28
CA HIS A 945 -6.84 40.80 -10.72
C HIS A 945 -7.87 41.62 -11.52
N ARG A 946 -7.49 42.87 -11.88
CA ARG A 946 -8.31 43.89 -12.56
C ARG A 946 -9.23 43.38 -13.67
N ASN A 947 -8.72 42.53 -14.57
CA ASN A 947 -9.53 42.02 -15.69
C ASN A 947 -10.67 41.08 -15.24
N LEU A 948 -10.53 40.39 -14.10
CA LEU A 948 -11.59 39.54 -13.54
C LEU A 948 -12.63 40.36 -12.76
N GLN A 949 -12.19 41.39 -12.02
CA GLN A 949 -13.12 42.36 -11.41
C GLN A 949 -13.96 43.06 -12.48
N ASN A 950 -13.32 43.52 -13.56
CA ASN A 950 -14.01 44.12 -14.71
C ASN A 950 -15.06 43.16 -15.29
N LEU A 951 -14.71 41.89 -15.54
CA LEU A 951 -15.64 40.91 -16.11
C LEU A 951 -16.80 40.53 -15.16
N LEU A 952 -16.58 40.52 -13.85
CA LEU A 952 -17.64 40.28 -12.86
C LEU A 952 -18.68 41.41 -12.92
N ILE A 953 -18.24 42.67 -12.84
CA ILE A 953 -19.15 43.82 -12.87
C ILE A 953 -19.84 43.95 -14.24
N LEU A 954 -19.12 43.74 -15.35
CA LEU A 954 -19.68 43.84 -16.70
C LEU A 954 -20.68 42.73 -17.03
N THR A 955 -20.49 41.51 -16.51
CA THR A 955 -21.48 40.43 -16.63
C THR A 955 -22.71 40.73 -15.75
N ALA A 956 -22.49 41.23 -14.52
CA ALA A 956 -23.57 41.61 -13.61
C ALA A 956 -24.47 42.72 -14.19
N ILE A 957 -23.90 43.79 -14.76
CA ILE A 957 -24.65 44.88 -15.43
C ILE A 957 -25.61 44.34 -16.51
N LYS A 958 -25.22 43.26 -17.21
CA LYS A 958 -26.02 42.64 -18.27
C LYS A 958 -27.07 41.64 -17.77
N ALA A 959 -26.80 40.90 -16.68
CA ALA A 959 -27.60 39.74 -16.27
C ALA A 959 -28.28 39.87 -14.90
N ASP A 960 -27.60 40.39 -13.88
CA ASP A 960 -28.16 40.64 -12.54
C ASP A 960 -27.78 42.03 -12.04
N ARG A 961 -28.59 43.01 -12.45
CA ARG A 961 -28.45 44.42 -12.07
C ARG A 961 -28.46 44.63 -10.55
N THR A 962 -29.04 43.72 -9.76
CA THR A 962 -29.22 43.92 -8.31
C THR A 962 -27.92 43.79 -7.52
N ARG A 963 -26.97 42.97 -7.99
CA ARG A 963 -25.69 42.73 -7.31
C ARG A 963 -24.59 43.72 -7.69
N VAL A 964 -24.76 44.47 -8.78
CA VAL A 964 -23.78 45.44 -9.31
C VAL A 964 -23.31 46.39 -8.21
N MET A 965 -24.24 46.92 -7.41
CA MET A 965 -23.95 47.81 -6.29
C MET A 965 -23.18 47.12 -5.15
N GLU A 966 -23.38 45.82 -4.90
CA GLU A 966 -22.58 45.09 -3.91
C GLU A 966 -21.13 44.94 -4.38
N TYR A 967 -20.92 44.55 -5.64
CA TYR A 967 -19.58 44.40 -6.21
C TYR A 967 -18.82 45.72 -6.25
N ILE A 968 -19.47 46.83 -6.62
CA ILE A 968 -18.88 48.18 -6.58
C ILE A 968 -18.38 48.54 -5.18
N ASN A 969 -19.14 48.18 -4.14
CA ASN A 969 -18.72 48.42 -2.76
C ASN A 969 -17.57 47.48 -2.33
N ARG A 970 -17.58 46.20 -2.73
CA ARG A 970 -16.63 45.16 -2.29
C ARG A 970 -15.32 45.08 -3.09
N LEU A 971 -15.26 45.62 -4.31
CA LEU A 971 -14.10 45.52 -5.21
C LEU A 971 -13.37 46.86 -5.37
N ASP A 972 -12.04 46.86 -5.39
CA ASP A 972 -11.21 48.08 -5.31
C ASP A 972 -10.27 48.30 -6.51
N ASN A 973 -10.10 47.33 -7.41
CA ASN A 973 -9.09 47.36 -8.47
C ASN A 973 -9.70 47.07 -9.85
N TYR A 974 -10.72 47.84 -10.25
CA TYR A 974 -11.36 47.73 -11.57
C TYR A 974 -11.20 49.01 -12.40
N ASP A 975 -11.67 49.01 -13.65
CA ASP A 975 -11.61 50.20 -14.52
C ASP A 975 -12.80 51.13 -14.28
N ALA A 976 -12.68 52.00 -13.27
CA ALA A 976 -13.77 52.84 -12.79
C ALA A 976 -14.39 53.75 -13.86
N PRO A 977 -13.64 54.50 -14.70
CA PRO A 977 -14.25 55.31 -15.77
C PRO A 977 -15.03 54.48 -16.80
N ASP A 978 -14.44 53.40 -17.32
CA ASP A 978 -15.06 52.57 -18.35
C ASP A 978 -16.32 51.86 -17.82
N ILE A 979 -16.25 51.30 -16.61
CA ILE A 979 -17.38 50.59 -16.01
C ILE A 979 -18.49 51.57 -15.60
N ALA A 980 -18.17 52.78 -15.12
CA ALA A 980 -19.19 53.79 -14.84
C ALA A 980 -19.87 54.28 -16.13
N ASN A 981 -19.12 54.50 -17.22
CA ASN A 981 -19.70 54.84 -18.52
C ASN A 981 -20.62 53.73 -19.07
N ILE A 982 -20.26 52.46 -18.87
CA ILE A 982 -21.10 51.31 -19.24
C ILE A 982 -22.32 51.19 -18.32
N ALA A 983 -22.20 51.50 -17.03
CA ALA A 983 -23.33 51.55 -16.09
C ALA A 983 -24.34 52.66 -16.48
N ILE A 984 -23.89 53.87 -16.79
CA ILE A 984 -24.72 54.97 -17.34
C ILE A 984 -25.43 54.51 -18.61
N SER A 985 -24.72 53.83 -19.52
CA SER A 985 -25.27 53.28 -20.76
C SER A 985 -26.32 52.17 -20.56
N ASN A 986 -26.44 51.63 -19.34
CA ASN A 986 -27.42 50.61 -18.94
C ASN A 986 -28.43 51.13 -17.88
N GLU A 987 -28.52 52.46 -17.71
CA GLU A 987 -29.43 53.15 -16.78
C GLU A 987 -29.14 52.94 -15.27
N LEU A 988 -27.94 52.45 -14.93
CA LEU A 988 -27.48 52.21 -13.57
C LEU A 988 -26.74 53.43 -12.99
N PHE A 989 -27.50 54.50 -12.74
CA PHE A 989 -26.94 55.81 -12.40
C PHE A 989 -26.45 55.93 -10.95
N GLU A 990 -27.08 55.27 -9.98
CA GLU A 990 -26.63 55.26 -8.58
C GLU A 990 -25.33 54.46 -8.43
N GLU A 991 -25.22 53.35 -9.17
CA GLU A 991 -24.02 52.53 -9.32
C GLU A 991 -22.87 53.33 -9.96
N ALA A 992 -23.14 54.05 -11.06
CA ALA A 992 -22.15 54.92 -11.71
C ALA A 992 -21.68 56.05 -10.79
N PHE A 993 -22.59 56.69 -10.04
CA PHE A 993 -22.24 57.68 -9.03
C PHE A 993 -21.37 57.07 -7.92
N ALA A 994 -21.73 55.88 -7.43
CA ALA A 994 -20.97 55.17 -6.40
C ALA A 994 -19.55 54.80 -6.88
N ILE A 995 -19.38 54.39 -8.14
CA ILE A 995 -18.06 54.15 -8.76
C ILE A 995 -17.23 55.43 -8.77
N PHE A 996 -17.71 56.52 -9.39
CA PHE A 996 -16.93 57.75 -9.49
C PHE A 996 -16.59 58.34 -8.12
N ARG A 997 -17.51 58.25 -7.15
CA ARG A 997 -17.29 58.66 -5.76
C ARG A 997 -16.30 57.75 -5.01
N LYS A 998 -16.15 56.47 -5.38
CA LYS A 998 -15.21 55.54 -4.74
C LYS A 998 -13.77 55.73 -5.21
N PHE A 999 -13.59 56.21 -6.44
CA PHE A 999 -12.28 56.45 -7.07
C PHE A 999 -11.91 57.95 -7.15
N ASP A 1000 -12.53 58.78 -6.31
CA ASP A 1000 -12.32 60.25 -6.21
C ASP A 1000 -12.44 61.02 -7.55
N VAL A 1001 -13.19 60.50 -8.53
CA VAL A 1001 -13.45 61.16 -9.82
C VAL A 1001 -14.62 62.15 -9.66
N ASN A 1002 -14.42 63.14 -8.80
CA ASN A 1002 -15.49 63.96 -8.23
C ASN A 1002 -16.29 64.78 -9.27
N THR A 1003 -15.64 65.22 -10.36
CA THR A 1003 -16.30 65.95 -11.45
C THR A 1003 -17.28 65.08 -12.27
N SER A 1004 -16.92 63.83 -12.55
CA SER A 1004 -17.83 62.86 -13.18
C SER A 1004 -18.91 62.39 -12.22
N ALA A 1005 -18.58 62.22 -10.92
CA ALA A 1005 -19.55 61.87 -9.89
C ALA A 1005 -20.68 62.90 -9.79
N ILE A 1006 -20.35 64.20 -9.73
CA ILE A 1006 -21.39 65.24 -9.64
C ILE A 1006 -22.12 65.44 -10.97
N GLN A 1007 -21.48 65.21 -12.12
CA GLN A 1007 -22.17 65.22 -13.41
C GLN A 1007 -23.28 64.16 -13.47
N VAL A 1008 -23.06 62.94 -12.94
CA VAL A 1008 -24.10 61.91 -12.85
C VAL A 1008 -25.25 62.34 -11.93
N LEU A 1009 -24.96 62.99 -10.78
CA LEU A 1009 -26.00 63.55 -9.90
C LEU A 1009 -26.83 64.66 -10.57
N ILE A 1010 -26.20 65.49 -11.41
CA ILE A 1010 -26.81 66.64 -12.09
C ILE A 1010 -27.65 66.20 -13.30
N GLU A 1011 -27.06 65.43 -14.21
CA GLU A 1011 -27.59 65.17 -15.56
C GLU A 1011 -28.48 63.93 -15.62
N HIS A 1012 -28.13 62.87 -14.85
CA HIS A 1012 -28.85 61.59 -14.90
C HIS A 1012 -29.80 61.38 -13.71
N ILE A 1013 -29.35 61.64 -12.47
CA ILE A 1013 -30.18 61.48 -11.26
C ILE A 1013 -31.04 62.74 -11.01
N GLY A 1014 -30.57 63.91 -11.45
CA GLY A 1014 -31.30 65.19 -11.38
C GLY A 1014 -31.46 65.81 -9.99
N ASN A 1015 -31.01 65.13 -8.93
CA ASN A 1015 -31.16 65.54 -7.52
C ASN A 1015 -30.05 66.51 -7.11
N LEU A 1016 -30.37 67.81 -7.10
CA LEU A 1016 -29.40 68.86 -6.80
C LEU A 1016 -29.12 69.04 -5.29
N ASP A 1017 -29.99 68.55 -4.41
CA ASP A 1017 -29.75 68.58 -2.96
C ASP A 1017 -28.63 67.60 -2.60
N ARG A 1018 -28.69 66.36 -3.11
CA ARG A 1018 -27.60 65.38 -3.00
C ARG A 1018 -26.32 65.84 -3.71
N ALA A 1019 -26.45 66.60 -4.81
CA ALA A 1019 -25.29 67.21 -5.46
C ALA A 1019 -24.64 68.31 -4.60
N TYR A 1020 -25.44 69.06 -3.82
CA TYR A 1020 -24.94 70.02 -2.84
C TYR A 1020 -24.26 69.34 -1.64
N GLU A 1021 -24.88 68.31 -1.06
CA GLU A 1021 -24.25 67.49 0.00
C GLU A 1021 -22.92 66.88 -0.46
N PHE A 1022 -22.85 66.43 -1.71
CA PHE A 1022 -21.63 65.88 -2.31
C PHE A 1022 -20.57 66.96 -2.55
N ALA A 1023 -20.95 68.12 -3.10
CA ALA A 1023 -20.05 69.26 -3.29
C ALA A 1023 -19.50 69.80 -1.96
N GLU A 1024 -20.31 69.84 -0.91
CA GLU A 1024 -19.89 70.24 0.45
C GLU A 1024 -18.96 69.22 1.10
N ARG A 1025 -19.13 67.93 0.80
CA ARG A 1025 -18.23 66.87 1.28
C ARG A 1025 -16.87 66.88 0.58
N CYS A 1026 -16.83 67.03 -0.75
CA CYS A 1026 -15.58 66.98 -1.50
C CYS A 1026 -14.85 68.35 -1.53
N ASN A 1027 -15.61 69.44 -1.48
CA ASN A 1027 -15.15 70.82 -1.42
C ASN A 1027 -14.13 71.23 -2.50
N GLU A 1028 -14.25 70.65 -3.70
CA GLU A 1028 -13.42 70.99 -4.86
C GLU A 1028 -14.01 72.14 -5.69
N PRO A 1029 -13.20 73.11 -6.14
CA PRO A 1029 -13.65 74.19 -7.01
C PRO A 1029 -14.41 73.75 -8.26
N ALA A 1030 -13.91 72.73 -8.97
CA ALA A 1030 -14.52 72.25 -10.22
C ALA A 1030 -15.92 71.64 -9.99
N VAL A 1031 -16.09 70.92 -8.88
CA VAL A 1031 -17.34 70.29 -8.46
C VAL A 1031 -18.37 71.37 -8.11
N TRP A 1032 -17.97 72.38 -7.32
CA TRP A 1032 -18.81 73.55 -7.04
C TRP A 1032 -19.20 74.33 -8.30
N SER A 1033 -18.29 74.52 -9.26
CA SER A 1033 -18.61 75.17 -10.55
C SER A 1033 -19.63 74.41 -11.38
N GLN A 1034 -19.54 73.07 -11.44
CA GLN A 1034 -20.53 72.23 -12.17
C GLN A 1034 -21.90 72.30 -11.49
N LEU A 1035 -21.94 72.20 -10.15
CA LEU A 1035 -23.18 72.37 -9.39
C LEU A 1035 -23.81 73.74 -9.60
N ALA A 1036 -23.02 74.81 -9.51
CA ALA A 1036 -23.49 76.17 -9.67
C ALA A 1036 -24.11 76.41 -11.06
N LYS A 1037 -23.51 75.84 -12.12
CA LYS A 1037 -24.06 75.86 -13.49
C LYS A 1037 -25.42 75.15 -13.57
N ALA A 1038 -25.55 73.98 -12.93
CA ALA A 1038 -26.82 73.25 -12.90
C ALA A 1038 -27.91 73.94 -12.08
N GLN A 1039 -27.57 74.51 -10.91
CA GLN A 1039 -28.48 75.28 -10.06
C GLN A 1039 -28.98 76.54 -10.80
N LEU A 1040 -28.08 77.23 -11.51
CA LEU A 1040 -28.41 78.40 -12.32
C LEU A 1040 -29.39 78.05 -13.44
N GLN A 1041 -29.16 76.95 -14.16
CA GLN A 1041 -30.06 76.45 -15.22
C GLN A 1041 -31.44 76.03 -14.69
N LYS A 1042 -31.55 75.50 -13.47
CA LYS A 1042 -32.85 75.21 -12.81
C LYS A 1042 -33.46 76.42 -12.09
N GLY A 1043 -32.88 77.63 -12.23
CA GLY A 1043 -33.42 78.87 -11.67
C GLY A 1043 -33.20 79.07 -10.16
N MET A 1044 -32.39 78.22 -9.51
CA MET A 1044 -32.02 78.36 -8.09
C MET A 1044 -30.84 79.33 -7.97
N VAL A 1045 -31.10 80.60 -8.31
CA VAL A 1045 -30.07 81.63 -8.52
C VAL A 1045 -29.30 81.93 -7.23
N LYS A 1046 -29.95 81.86 -6.07
CA LYS A 1046 -29.33 82.21 -4.79
C LYS A 1046 -28.29 81.15 -4.39
N GLU A 1047 -28.70 79.90 -4.50
CA GLU A 1047 -27.93 78.71 -4.23
C GLU A 1047 -26.79 78.56 -5.25
N ALA A 1048 -27.05 78.85 -6.52
CA ALA A 1048 -26.04 78.90 -7.58
C ALA A 1048 -24.95 79.95 -7.29
N ILE A 1049 -25.34 81.15 -6.84
CA ILE A 1049 -24.39 82.20 -6.47
C ILE A 1049 -23.51 81.77 -5.31
N ASP A 1050 -24.09 81.24 -4.23
CA ASP A 1050 -23.30 80.76 -3.08
C ASP A 1050 -22.39 79.57 -3.47
N SER A 1051 -22.84 78.67 -4.35
CA SER A 1051 -22.00 77.60 -4.93
C SER A 1051 -20.85 78.15 -5.78
N TYR A 1052 -21.06 79.17 -6.62
CA TYR A 1052 -19.98 79.83 -7.36
C TYR A 1052 -18.99 80.56 -6.45
N ILE A 1053 -19.46 81.12 -5.33
CA ILE A 1053 -18.60 81.74 -4.31
C ILE A 1053 -17.75 80.65 -3.61
N LYS A 1054 -18.33 79.49 -3.30
CA LYS A 1054 -17.58 78.32 -2.79
C LYS A 1054 -16.60 77.74 -3.83
N ALA A 1055 -16.94 77.79 -5.12
CA ALA A 1055 -16.05 77.45 -6.22
C ALA A 1055 -14.89 78.43 -6.39
N ASP A 1056 -15.06 79.69 -5.94
CA ASP A 1056 -14.17 80.80 -6.22
C ASP A 1056 -13.95 80.96 -7.76
N ASP A 1057 -15.00 80.74 -8.56
CA ASP A 1057 -14.95 80.66 -10.03
C ASP A 1057 -15.70 81.84 -10.72
N PRO A 1058 -14.99 82.73 -11.43
CA PRO A 1058 -15.61 83.81 -12.19
C PRO A 1058 -16.19 83.37 -13.55
N SER A 1059 -16.00 82.13 -14.02
CA SER A 1059 -16.14 81.75 -15.44
C SER A 1059 -17.49 82.06 -16.11
N SER A 1060 -18.60 82.01 -15.36
CA SER A 1060 -19.97 82.25 -15.85
C SER A 1060 -20.56 83.60 -15.41
N TYR A 1061 -19.73 84.62 -15.16
CA TYR A 1061 -20.19 85.88 -14.57
C TYR A 1061 -21.35 86.56 -15.33
N MET A 1062 -21.42 86.45 -16.67
CA MET A 1062 -22.52 87.04 -17.45
C MET A 1062 -23.85 86.35 -17.19
N GLU A 1063 -23.86 85.03 -17.10
CA GLU A 1063 -25.05 84.21 -16.85
C GLU A 1063 -25.57 84.46 -15.42
N VAL A 1064 -24.65 84.53 -14.45
CA VAL A 1064 -24.96 84.83 -13.04
C VAL A 1064 -25.54 86.23 -12.89
N VAL A 1065 -24.96 87.26 -13.52
CA VAL A 1065 -25.52 88.62 -13.53
C VAL A 1065 -26.92 88.64 -14.15
N GLN A 1066 -27.12 88.00 -15.31
CA GLN A 1066 -28.43 87.99 -15.98
C GLN A 1066 -29.51 87.31 -15.12
N ALA A 1067 -29.20 86.16 -14.52
CA ALA A 1067 -30.11 85.45 -13.64
C ALA A 1067 -30.41 86.23 -12.34
N ALA A 1068 -29.40 86.84 -11.73
CA ALA A 1068 -29.56 87.66 -10.52
C ALA A 1068 -30.38 88.93 -10.78
N ASN A 1069 -30.15 89.59 -11.92
CA ASN A 1069 -30.92 90.75 -12.38
C ASN A 1069 -32.40 90.38 -12.61
N ALA A 1070 -32.66 89.17 -13.14
CA ALA A 1070 -34.02 88.66 -13.37
C ALA A 1070 -34.73 88.20 -12.08
N SER A 1071 -33.99 87.65 -11.11
CA SER A 1071 -34.55 87.13 -9.85
C SER A 1071 -34.56 88.14 -8.70
N GLY A 1072 -33.83 89.26 -8.82
CA GLY A 1072 -33.73 90.30 -7.79
C GLY A 1072 -32.77 90.01 -6.64
N ASN A 1073 -31.91 88.98 -6.74
CA ASN A 1073 -30.99 88.56 -5.67
C ASN A 1073 -29.70 89.41 -5.64
N TRP A 1074 -29.84 90.72 -5.39
CA TRP A 1074 -28.75 91.70 -5.47
C TRP A 1074 -27.69 91.54 -4.36
N GLU A 1075 -28.06 91.10 -3.15
CA GLU A 1075 -27.12 90.99 -2.03
C GLU A 1075 -26.09 89.87 -2.21
N GLU A 1076 -26.53 88.73 -2.72
CA GLU A 1076 -25.65 87.61 -3.09
C GLU A 1076 -24.82 87.96 -4.33
N LEU A 1077 -25.41 88.63 -5.32
CA LEU A 1077 -24.67 89.10 -6.50
C LEU A 1077 -23.51 90.03 -6.14
N VAL A 1078 -23.67 90.94 -5.17
CA VAL A 1078 -22.56 91.77 -4.67
C VAL A 1078 -21.41 90.90 -4.15
N LYS A 1079 -21.68 89.85 -3.35
CA LYS A 1079 -20.63 88.95 -2.82
C LYS A 1079 -19.89 88.23 -3.96
N TYR A 1080 -20.63 87.73 -4.95
CA TYR A 1080 -20.04 87.05 -6.11
C TYR A 1080 -19.22 87.97 -6.99
N LEU A 1081 -19.70 89.16 -7.31
CA LEU A 1081 -18.95 90.13 -8.11
C LEU A 1081 -17.72 90.67 -7.34
N GLN A 1082 -17.78 90.78 -6.01
CA GLN A 1082 -16.62 91.08 -5.16
C GLN A 1082 -15.58 89.93 -5.18
N MET A 1083 -16.00 88.66 -5.23
CA MET A 1083 -15.11 87.51 -5.45
C MET A 1083 -14.51 87.55 -6.86
N ALA A 1084 -15.36 87.63 -7.90
CA ALA A 1084 -14.93 87.61 -9.30
C ALA A 1084 -13.90 88.72 -9.58
N ARG A 1085 -14.12 89.94 -9.07
CA ARG A 1085 -13.18 91.07 -9.15
C ARG A 1085 -11.78 90.76 -8.59
N ARG A 1086 -11.67 89.93 -7.53
CA ARG A 1086 -10.38 89.57 -6.93
C ARG A 1086 -9.54 88.68 -7.85
N LYS A 1087 -10.19 87.86 -8.69
CA LYS A 1087 -9.52 87.00 -9.68
C LYS A 1087 -9.39 87.64 -11.06
N ALA A 1088 -10.44 88.30 -11.55
CA ALA A 1088 -10.52 88.87 -12.88
C ALA A 1088 -11.04 90.32 -12.82
N ARG A 1089 -10.17 91.29 -13.13
CA ARG A 1089 -10.50 92.74 -13.14
C ARG A 1089 -11.15 93.16 -14.47
N GLU A 1090 -12.21 92.47 -14.85
CA GLU A 1090 -12.94 92.74 -16.09
C GLU A 1090 -13.89 93.93 -15.93
N SER A 1091 -13.90 94.83 -16.92
CA SER A 1091 -14.74 96.04 -16.91
C SER A 1091 -16.22 95.71 -16.66
N TYR A 1092 -16.76 94.64 -17.26
CA TYR A 1092 -18.15 94.24 -17.10
C TYR A 1092 -18.48 93.86 -15.65
N VAL A 1093 -17.64 93.05 -15.01
CA VAL A 1093 -17.78 92.62 -13.61
C VAL A 1093 -17.74 93.83 -12.67
N GLU A 1094 -16.79 94.75 -12.86
CA GLU A 1094 -16.71 95.96 -12.04
C GLU A 1094 -17.86 96.94 -12.32
N THR A 1095 -18.38 97.01 -13.55
CA THR A 1095 -19.53 97.86 -13.93
C THR A 1095 -20.82 97.38 -13.28
N GLU A 1096 -21.12 96.08 -13.33
CA GLU A 1096 -22.31 95.52 -12.68
C GLU A 1096 -22.17 95.50 -11.15
N LEU A 1097 -20.95 95.43 -10.60
CA LEU A 1097 -20.71 95.53 -9.16
C LEU A 1097 -21.07 96.92 -8.61
N ILE A 1098 -20.69 98.00 -9.30
CA ILE A 1098 -21.12 99.37 -8.96
C ILE A 1098 -22.66 99.45 -8.96
N PHE A 1099 -23.32 98.82 -9.93
CA PHE A 1099 -24.79 98.80 -10.03
C PHE A 1099 -25.45 97.98 -8.90
N ALA A 1100 -24.89 96.83 -8.55
CA ALA A 1100 -25.39 95.98 -7.46
C ALA A 1100 -25.17 96.61 -6.07
N LEU A 1101 -24.06 97.32 -5.87
CA LEU A 1101 -23.81 98.13 -4.66
C LEU A 1101 -24.79 99.31 -4.55
N ALA A 1102 -25.13 99.96 -5.66
CA ALA A 1102 -26.19 100.97 -5.72
C ALA A 1102 -27.58 100.38 -5.38
N LYS A 1103 -27.93 99.21 -5.96
CA LYS A 1103 -29.18 98.48 -5.68
C LYS A 1103 -29.35 98.09 -4.22
N THR A 1104 -28.27 97.64 -3.59
CA THR A 1104 -28.25 97.22 -2.17
C THR A 1104 -28.06 98.39 -1.20
N ASN A 1105 -28.09 99.65 -1.69
CA ASN A 1105 -27.92 100.87 -0.90
C ASN A 1105 -26.59 100.92 -0.09
N ARG A 1106 -25.56 100.21 -0.55
CA ARG A 1106 -24.22 100.15 0.07
C ARG A 1106 -23.36 101.34 -0.35
N LEU A 1107 -23.88 102.55 -0.13
CA LEU A 1107 -23.31 103.80 -0.66
C LEU A 1107 -21.87 104.07 -0.19
N ALA A 1108 -21.48 103.60 1.00
CA ALA A 1108 -20.11 103.70 1.50
C ALA A 1108 -19.12 102.78 0.75
N GLU A 1109 -19.47 101.50 0.54
CA GLU A 1109 -18.69 100.57 -0.29
C GLU A 1109 -18.60 101.09 -1.74
N LEU A 1110 -19.68 101.69 -2.25
CA LEU A 1110 -19.74 102.32 -3.57
C LEU A 1110 -18.80 103.54 -3.70
N GLU A 1111 -18.78 104.41 -2.70
CA GLU A 1111 -17.91 105.60 -2.68
C GLU A 1111 -16.44 105.23 -2.50
N GLU A 1112 -16.12 104.22 -1.69
CA GLU A 1112 -14.76 103.67 -1.61
C GLU A 1112 -14.32 103.05 -2.95
N PHE A 1113 -15.22 102.31 -3.62
CA PHE A 1113 -14.95 101.65 -4.90
C PHE A 1113 -14.57 102.63 -6.01
N ILE A 1114 -15.37 103.68 -6.23
CA ILE A 1114 -15.18 104.64 -7.34
C ILE A 1114 -14.00 105.59 -7.11
N ASN A 1115 -13.56 105.78 -5.85
CA ASN A 1115 -12.36 106.53 -5.51
C ASN A 1115 -11.08 105.65 -5.59
N GLY A 1116 -11.23 104.32 -5.63
CA GLY A 1116 -10.15 103.37 -5.90
C GLY A 1116 -9.92 103.09 -7.39
N PRO A 1117 -8.76 102.50 -7.76
CA PRO A 1117 -8.48 102.13 -9.15
C PRO A 1117 -9.47 101.06 -9.64
N ASN A 1118 -10.16 101.37 -10.74
CA ASN A 1118 -11.17 100.53 -11.36
C ASN A 1118 -11.18 100.72 -12.89
N ASN A 1119 -11.70 99.72 -13.61
CA ASN A 1119 -11.86 99.64 -15.06
C ASN A 1119 -13.32 99.83 -15.50
N ALA A 1120 -14.21 100.27 -14.60
CA ALA A 1120 -15.66 100.22 -14.80
C ALA A 1120 -16.21 101.38 -15.65
N HIS A 1121 -17.33 101.14 -16.35
CA HIS A 1121 -18.05 102.17 -17.09
C HIS A 1121 -18.98 102.99 -16.17
N ILE A 1122 -18.40 103.69 -15.18
CA ILE A 1122 -19.09 104.43 -14.11
C ILE A 1122 -20.23 105.32 -14.65
N GLN A 1123 -20.04 105.98 -15.81
CA GLN A 1123 -21.08 106.80 -16.44
C GLN A 1123 -22.34 106.01 -16.81
N GLN A 1124 -22.18 104.83 -17.44
CA GLN A 1124 -23.28 103.96 -17.85
C GLN A 1124 -24.06 103.44 -16.64
N VAL A 1125 -23.37 103.20 -15.52
CA VAL A 1125 -24.01 102.84 -14.25
C VAL A 1125 -24.76 104.04 -13.66
N GLY A 1126 -24.18 105.24 -13.70
CA GLY A 1126 -24.84 106.48 -13.28
C GLY A 1126 -26.14 106.75 -14.06
N ASP A 1127 -26.13 106.53 -15.38
CA ASP A 1127 -27.31 106.63 -16.25
C ASP A 1127 -28.37 105.57 -15.86
N ARG A 1128 -28.00 104.29 -15.68
CA ARG A 1128 -28.93 103.23 -15.22
C ARG A 1128 -29.52 103.53 -13.83
N CYS A 1129 -28.69 103.95 -12.87
CA CYS A 1129 -29.15 104.32 -11.52
C CYS A 1129 -30.08 105.54 -11.54
N TYR A 1130 -29.89 106.48 -12.47
CA TYR A 1130 -30.78 107.63 -12.65
C TYR A 1130 -32.16 107.21 -13.16
N GLU A 1131 -32.20 106.35 -14.18
CA GLU A 1131 -33.44 105.86 -14.81
C GLU A 1131 -34.29 105.05 -13.82
N GLU A 1132 -33.65 104.22 -13.00
CA GLU A 1132 -34.29 103.47 -11.92
C GLU A 1132 -34.52 104.26 -10.61
N LYS A 1133 -34.33 105.59 -10.64
CA LYS A 1133 -34.59 106.51 -9.52
C LYS A 1133 -33.73 106.31 -8.26
N MET A 1134 -32.60 105.61 -8.39
CA MET A 1134 -31.59 105.43 -7.33
C MET A 1134 -30.68 106.67 -7.25
N TYR A 1135 -31.31 107.83 -7.00
CA TYR A 1135 -30.70 109.14 -7.21
C TYR A 1135 -29.50 109.43 -6.31
N ASP A 1136 -29.46 108.95 -5.06
CA ASP A 1136 -28.30 109.14 -4.17
C ASP A 1136 -27.06 108.38 -4.65
N ALA A 1137 -27.23 107.15 -5.16
CA ALA A 1137 -26.15 106.42 -5.82
C ALA A 1137 -25.72 107.13 -7.10
N ALA A 1138 -26.66 107.47 -7.99
CA ALA A 1138 -26.37 108.17 -9.24
C ALA A 1138 -25.62 109.50 -9.01
N LYS A 1139 -25.95 110.25 -7.95
CA LYS A 1139 -25.25 111.47 -7.52
C LYS A 1139 -23.77 111.21 -7.17
N LEU A 1140 -23.43 110.12 -6.48
CA LEU A 1140 -22.04 109.74 -6.23
C LEU A 1140 -21.30 109.43 -7.55
N LEU A 1141 -21.92 108.63 -8.42
CA LEU A 1141 -21.34 108.20 -9.69
C LEU A 1141 -21.09 109.38 -10.65
N TYR A 1142 -22.07 110.27 -10.85
CA TYR A 1142 -21.90 111.45 -11.71
C TYR A 1142 -20.93 112.49 -11.13
N ASN A 1143 -20.80 112.58 -9.80
CA ASN A 1143 -19.83 113.46 -9.15
C ASN A 1143 -18.39 112.97 -9.39
N ASN A 1144 -18.14 111.66 -9.32
CA ASN A 1144 -16.85 111.04 -9.65
C ASN A 1144 -16.49 111.21 -11.15
N VAL A 1145 -17.45 110.95 -12.05
CA VAL A 1145 -17.29 111.14 -13.52
C VAL A 1145 -17.22 112.63 -13.92
N SER A 1146 -17.46 113.57 -13.01
CA SER A 1146 -17.56 115.01 -13.29
C SER A 1146 -18.64 115.37 -14.34
N ASN A 1147 -19.68 114.54 -14.50
CA ASN A 1147 -20.80 114.82 -15.39
C ASN A 1147 -21.79 115.79 -14.73
N PHE A 1148 -21.40 117.07 -14.65
CA PHE A 1148 -22.17 118.12 -13.97
C PHE A 1148 -23.58 118.33 -14.54
N GLY A 1149 -23.81 118.00 -15.82
CA GLY A 1149 -25.12 118.08 -16.46
C GLY A 1149 -26.12 117.07 -15.88
N ARG A 1150 -25.77 115.78 -15.88
CA ARG A 1150 -26.61 114.74 -15.24
C ARG A 1150 -26.67 114.92 -13.72
N LEU A 1151 -25.57 115.31 -13.07
CA LEU A 1151 -25.50 115.57 -11.63
C LEU A 1151 -26.48 116.66 -11.18
N ALA A 1152 -26.59 117.77 -11.94
CA ALA A 1152 -27.56 118.82 -11.65
C ALA A 1152 -29.01 118.28 -11.69
N SER A 1153 -29.31 117.42 -12.68
CA SER A 1153 -30.62 116.75 -12.80
C SER A 1153 -30.89 115.78 -11.63
N THR A 1154 -29.86 115.08 -11.14
CA THR A 1154 -29.99 114.16 -9.98
C THR A 1154 -30.29 114.94 -8.69
N LEU A 1155 -29.58 116.06 -8.49
CA LEU A 1155 -29.76 116.92 -7.32
C LEU A 1155 -31.15 117.56 -7.26
N VAL A 1156 -31.78 117.84 -8.41
CA VAL A 1156 -33.17 118.31 -8.46
C VAL A 1156 -34.15 117.23 -7.98
N HIS A 1157 -33.99 115.98 -8.40
CA HIS A 1157 -34.84 114.88 -7.94
C HIS A 1157 -34.64 114.52 -6.46
N LEU A 1158 -33.46 114.80 -5.89
CA LEU A 1158 -33.17 114.67 -4.45
C LEU A 1158 -33.63 115.87 -3.60
N GLY A 1159 -34.29 116.88 -4.18
CA GLY A 1159 -34.73 118.07 -3.45
C GLY A 1159 -33.58 119.00 -3.01
N GLY A 1160 -32.40 118.88 -3.62
CA GLY A 1160 -31.26 119.74 -3.35
C GLY A 1160 -31.50 121.19 -3.80
N PRO A 1161 -30.96 122.20 -3.09
CA PRO A 1161 -31.19 123.61 -3.41
C PRO A 1161 -30.56 124.01 -4.76
N LEU A 1162 -31.41 124.37 -5.72
CA LEU A 1162 -31.09 124.80 -7.10
C LEU A 1162 -29.99 125.87 -7.22
N GLN A 1163 -29.71 126.65 -6.17
CA GLN A 1163 -28.66 127.67 -6.17
C GLN A 1163 -27.24 127.09 -6.20
N LEU A 1164 -27.03 125.85 -5.73
CA LEU A 1164 -25.68 125.26 -5.61
C LEU A 1164 -25.20 124.55 -6.90
N SER A 1165 -26.11 124.09 -7.76
CA SER A 1165 -25.77 123.42 -9.02
C SER A 1165 -25.42 124.41 -10.13
N VAL A 1166 -26.09 125.55 -10.22
CA VAL A 1166 -25.78 126.61 -11.20
C VAL A 1166 -24.44 127.30 -10.91
N THR A 1167 -24.09 127.48 -9.63
CA THR A 1167 -22.92 128.28 -9.21
C THR A 1167 -21.57 127.57 -9.34
N LYS A 1168 -21.52 126.23 -9.44
CA LYS A 1168 -20.27 125.52 -9.76
C LYS A 1168 -19.96 125.54 -11.26
N THR A 1169 -20.94 125.20 -12.10
CA THR A 1169 -20.76 125.06 -13.56
C THR A 1169 -20.31 126.35 -14.25
N ILE A 1170 -20.73 127.52 -13.74
CA ILE A 1170 -20.36 128.83 -14.30
C ILE A 1170 -18.95 129.28 -13.86
N ARG A 1171 -18.41 128.76 -12.74
CA ARG A 1171 -17.23 129.37 -12.09
C ARG A 1171 -15.86 128.87 -12.58
N GLN A 1172 -15.81 127.86 -13.45
CA GLN A 1172 -14.56 127.39 -14.07
C GLN A 1172 -14.43 127.72 -15.57
N GLY A 1173 -15.49 128.24 -16.22
CA GLY A 1173 -15.47 128.61 -17.64
C GLY A 1173 -14.74 129.93 -17.98
N CYS A 1174 -14.20 130.65 -16.99
CA CYS A 1174 -13.72 132.03 -17.15
C CYS A 1174 -12.37 132.32 -16.45
N GLN A 1175 -11.36 131.44 -16.56
CA GLN A 1175 -10.02 131.79 -16.06
C GLN A 1175 -8.79 131.11 -16.73
N SER A 1176 -8.69 131.11 -18.06
CA SER A 1176 -7.39 131.14 -18.77
C SER A 1176 -7.53 131.27 -20.30
N GLN A 1177 -7.22 132.45 -20.85
CA GLN A 1177 -6.82 132.64 -22.25
C GLN A 1177 -5.61 133.60 -22.27
N GLY A 1178 -4.69 133.37 -23.21
CA GLY A 1178 -3.65 134.34 -23.59
C GLY A 1178 -2.22 133.93 -23.23
N PRO A 1179 -1.26 133.97 -24.18
CA PRO A 1179 -1.47 134.11 -25.63
C PRO A 1179 -2.16 132.89 -26.24
#